data_AF-Q39XF1-F1
#
_entry.id   AF-Q39XF1-F1
#
_cell.length_a   1.000
_cell.length_b   1.000
_cell.length_c   1.000
_cell.angle_alpha   90.00
_cell.angle_beta   90.00
_cell.angle_gamma   90.00
#
_symmetry.space_group_name_H-M   'P 1'
#
loop_
_entity.id
_entity.type
_entity.pdbx_description
1 polymer ?
#
loop_
_entity_poly.entity_id
_entity_poly.type
_entity_poly.pdbx_seq_one_letter_code
_entity_poly.pdbx_strand_id
1 'polypeptide(L)'
;MFVHDSSLSFVEAEEADVAAVHRSLGSASAAPEGISPRPCNAYVCAIQRKGLTRVYVVLEHADRRGRWVFASPKGIPVGEAYLPLLKEGLAFATSLGFTMQEVNLSYGKAMREVVIRDIPVLRRPSATGPASADGAKDAPGDAKREAAPKENKEEPPPAEKREEKPSPKDESEATALADRLAAEKAAAERESRERFAELKARVDSLFAERKEQDAAMAAQEAALQGEIARLTAEKEEAGQEHAQATASLRSTVERLKGELEALGKGGSSAAASLRDEIAWLKAEKDKAGEETAREEERLRAEVDKLAAARDKGASAAAKRIESLTTRLADLATEQATAAKGNAARIKELEAEAERLTAEIASAEKKAAADIAALEAVIEKRAAEKEAARKLAVDRLVRLAAEVEVLVAEREAVEQVISRKGGGEMAGALARAEAEAATLRREIERLAAEKTLATQASTARVSTLQAEVTRLASQGEPPASARRGHGEQVKHEPEKPESVIAATGEAAAASEASTSVDWDDEVAAVVGEVLAEGQTDPFSFMGEGEEFVSFGAAGGGGDSGAGVGFSLDKGLETIEYDGPADVIEVHNSLNVVNITPAGHTPQPCGAYIVALKKRECFRVHVAWSLTADHSTLVYSPEKQPADAGECAKVVRDALAFVETVGFMMDTVRLNPDPDKRGRALAKIPVLRLKR
;
A
#
# COMPACT_ATOMS: atom_id res chain seq x y z
N MET A 1 5.85 -34.76 -21.37
CA MET A 1 6.77 -33.67 -21.06
C MET A 1 6.85 -32.75 -22.28
N PHE A 2 6.86 -31.44 -22.07
CA PHE A 2 6.96 -30.45 -23.14
C PHE A 2 8.41 -30.33 -23.62
N VAL A 3 8.60 -30.02 -24.91
CA VAL A 3 9.93 -29.91 -25.55
C VAL A 3 10.09 -28.49 -26.07
N HIS A 4 11.25 -27.87 -25.81
CA HIS A 4 11.57 -26.55 -26.36
C HIS A 4 11.69 -26.60 -27.88
N ASP A 5 10.91 -25.76 -28.56
CA ASP A 5 10.94 -25.58 -30.00
C ASP A 5 11.63 -24.25 -30.32
N SER A 6 12.96 -24.31 -30.45
CA SER A 6 13.80 -23.15 -30.75
C SER A 6 13.56 -22.55 -32.14
N SER A 7 12.75 -23.19 -32.98
CA SER A 7 12.33 -22.63 -34.27
C SER A 7 11.18 -21.62 -34.14
N LEU A 8 10.47 -21.62 -33.00
CA LEU A 8 9.30 -20.78 -32.76
C LEU A 8 9.60 -19.64 -31.77
N SER A 9 9.46 -18.40 -32.25
CA SER A 9 9.53 -17.19 -31.39
C SER A 9 8.16 -16.61 -31.01
N PHE A 10 7.09 -17.10 -31.63
CA PHE A 10 5.69 -16.81 -31.36
C PHE A 10 4.85 -18.01 -31.82
N VAL A 11 3.63 -18.14 -31.31
CA VAL A 11 2.73 -19.22 -31.71
C VAL A 11 1.72 -18.68 -32.71
N GLU A 12 1.73 -19.24 -33.92
CA GLU A 12 0.80 -18.85 -34.98
C GLU A 12 -0.57 -19.53 -34.83
N ALA A 13 -1.62 -18.72 -34.67
CA ALA A 13 -3.01 -19.20 -34.62
C ALA A 13 -3.98 -18.16 -35.20
N GLU A 14 -5.02 -18.62 -35.86
CA GLU A 14 -6.20 -17.78 -36.11
C GLU A 14 -7.11 -17.76 -34.87
N GLU A 15 -8.01 -16.77 -34.80
CA GLU A 15 -8.97 -16.64 -33.71
C GLU A 15 -9.82 -17.90 -33.55
N ALA A 16 -10.24 -18.53 -34.65
CA ALA A 16 -10.99 -19.79 -34.63
C ALA A 16 -10.22 -20.93 -33.96
N ASP A 17 -8.91 -21.01 -34.17
CA ASP A 17 -8.04 -22.12 -33.76
C ASP A 17 -7.75 -22.14 -32.25
N VAL A 18 -7.85 -21.00 -31.55
CA VAL A 18 -7.48 -20.88 -30.13
C VAL A 18 -8.59 -21.43 -29.23
N ALA A 19 -8.42 -22.67 -28.76
CA ALA A 19 -9.40 -23.36 -27.91
C ALA A 19 -9.39 -22.91 -26.45
N ALA A 20 -8.21 -22.63 -25.89
CA ALA A 20 -8.05 -22.12 -24.53
C ALA A 20 -6.72 -21.36 -24.37
N VAL A 21 -6.71 -20.34 -23.51
CA VAL A 21 -5.49 -19.62 -23.10
C VAL A 21 -5.49 -19.45 -21.60
N HIS A 22 -4.34 -19.67 -20.96
CA HIS A 22 -4.07 -19.30 -19.59
C HIS A 22 -2.83 -18.40 -19.56
N ARG A 23 -2.80 -17.39 -18.67
CA ARG A 23 -1.69 -16.46 -18.46
C ARG A 23 -1.21 -16.54 -17.00
N SER A 24 0.05 -16.22 -16.73
CA SER A 24 0.51 -16.09 -15.34
C SER A 24 -0.04 -14.81 -14.70
N LEU A 25 -0.35 -14.87 -13.40
CA LEU A 25 -0.81 -13.70 -12.63
C LEU A 25 0.31 -12.69 -12.34
N GLY A 26 1.57 -13.13 -12.41
CA GLY A 26 2.75 -12.30 -12.25
C GLY A 26 3.95 -12.93 -12.92
N SER A 27 5.10 -12.25 -12.83
CA SER A 27 6.37 -12.76 -13.34
C SER A 27 7.07 -13.67 -12.35
N ALA A 28 7.61 -14.79 -12.80
CA ALA A 28 8.48 -15.67 -11.99
C ALA A 28 9.86 -15.79 -12.64
N SER A 29 10.88 -16.06 -11.82
CA SER A 29 12.25 -16.26 -12.32
C SER A 29 12.40 -17.71 -12.79
N ALA A 30 12.40 -17.91 -14.11
CA ALA A 30 12.52 -19.23 -14.72
C ALA A 30 13.89 -19.40 -15.39
N ALA A 31 14.45 -20.62 -15.28
CA ALA A 31 15.76 -21.02 -15.81
C ALA A 31 15.63 -22.29 -16.67
N PRO A 32 14.89 -22.25 -17.79
CA PRO A 32 14.78 -23.41 -18.67
C PRO A 32 16.15 -23.79 -19.25
N GLU A 33 16.41 -25.09 -19.32
CA GLU A 33 17.53 -25.69 -20.09
C GLU A 33 18.93 -25.14 -19.74
N GLY A 34 19.16 -24.75 -18.48
CA GLY A 34 20.46 -24.28 -18.00
C GLY A 34 20.79 -22.83 -18.36
N ILE A 35 19.84 -22.08 -18.91
CA ILE A 35 19.97 -20.63 -19.11
C ILE A 35 19.83 -19.91 -17.76
N SER A 36 20.53 -18.78 -17.59
CA SER A 36 20.45 -17.99 -16.36
C SER A 36 19.00 -17.64 -16.00
N PRO A 37 18.58 -17.74 -14.71
CA PRO A 37 17.23 -17.40 -14.29
C PRO A 37 16.88 -15.96 -14.67
N ARG A 38 15.73 -15.76 -15.32
CA ARG A 38 15.23 -14.43 -15.69
C ARG A 38 13.74 -14.28 -15.35
N PRO A 39 13.30 -13.08 -14.95
CA PRO A 39 11.88 -12.80 -14.75
C PRO A 39 11.15 -12.92 -16.09
N CYS A 40 10.25 -13.88 -16.17
CA CYS A 40 9.41 -14.14 -17.32
C CYS A 40 7.93 -14.11 -16.91
N ASN A 41 7.03 -13.97 -17.87
CA ASN A 41 5.60 -14.28 -17.77
C ASN A 41 5.34 -15.59 -18.52
N ALA A 42 4.39 -16.40 -18.06
CA ALA A 42 4.05 -17.67 -18.70
C ALA A 42 2.67 -17.61 -19.35
N TYR A 43 2.53 -18.26 -20.51
CA TYR A 43 1.27 -18.44 -21.21
C TYR A 43 1.11 -19.91 -21.61
N VAL A 44 -0.06 -20.50 -21.40
CA VAL A 44 -0.38 -21.87 -21.84
C VAL A 44 -1.55 -21.79 -22.81
N CYS A 45 -1.32 -22.16 -24.07
CA CYS A 45 -2.29 -22.02 -25.16
C CYS A 45 -2.60 -23.39 -25.78
N ALA A 46 -3.88 -23.73 -25.91
CA ALA A 46 -4.36 -24.88 -26.67
C ALA A 46 -4.88 -24.42 -28.03
N ILE A 47 -4.27 -24.90 -29.12
CA ILE A 47 -4.51 -24.43 -30.49
C ILE A 47 -4.83 -25.62 -31.41
N GLN A 48 -5.94 -25.52 -32.13
CA GLN A 48 -6.44 -26.51 -33.08
C GLN A 48 -6.02 -26.12 -34.51
N ARG A 49 -5.08 -26.83 -35.13
CA ARG A 49 -4.60 -26.53 -36.50
C ARG A 49 -4.57 -27.83 -37.33
N LYS A 50 -5.15 -27.80 -38.53
CA LYS A 50 -5.22 -28.95 -39.47
C LYS A 50 -5.77 -30.25 -38.85
N GLY A 51 -6.79 -30.15 -37.99
CA GLY A 51 -7.39 -31.33 -37.35
C GLY A 51 -6.58 -31.92 -36.18
N LEU A 52 -5.54 -31.22 -35.71
CA LEU A 52 -4.79 -31.57 -34.50
C LEU A 52 -4.82 -30.42 -33.49
N THR A 53 -5.10 -30.73 -32.23
CA THR A 53 -4.91 -29.83 -31.09
C THR A 53 -3.50 -30.01 -30.54
N ARG A 54 -2.73 -28.93 -30.46
CA ARG A 54 -1.45 -28.86 -29.75
C ARG A 54 -1.55 -27.91 -28.56
N VAL A 55 -0.83 -28.23 -27.50
CA VAL A 55 -0.65 -27.30 -26.38
C VAL A 55 0.75 -26.73 -26.45
N TYR A 56 0.85 -25.43 -26.23
CA TYR A 56 2.08 -24.65 -26.18
C TYR A 56 2.20 -24.00 -24.81
N VAL A 57 3.39 -24.05 -24.22
CA VAL A 57 3.76 -23.26 -23.05
C VAL A 57 4.80 -22.24 -23.52
N VAL A 58 4.52 -20.95 -23.36
CA VAL A 58 5.41 -19.88 -23.80
C VAL A 58 5.87 -19.09 -22.59
N LEU A 59 7.18 -18.95 -22.42
CA LEU A 59 7.80 -18.08 -21.43
C LEU A 59 8.28 -16.82 -22.14
N GLU A 60 7.66 -15.68 -21.84
CA GLU A 60 8.04 -14.36 -22.38
C GLU A 60 8.85 -13.60 -21.33
N HIS A 61 10.02 -13.09 -21.68
CA HIS A 61 10.83 -12.31 -20.75
C HIS A 61 10.13 -10.99 -20.38
N ALA A 62 10.31 -10.51 -19.14
CA ALA A 62 9.71 -9.25 -18.68
C ALA A 62 10.18 -8.03 -19.51
N ASP A 63 11.38 -8.08 -20.10
CA ASP A 63 11.90 -7.06 -21.03
C ASP A 63 11.31 -7.12 -22.45
N ARG A 64 10.47 -8.13 -22.73
CA ARG A 64 9.86 -8.47 -24.03
C ARG A 64 10.86 -8.76 -25.16
N ARG A 65 12.16 -8.98 -24.86
CA ARG A 65 13.21 -9.21 -25.87
C ARG A 65 13.48 -10.68 -26.18
N GLY A 66 12.97 -11.61 -25.37
CA GLY A 66 13.08 -13.05 -25.57
C GLY A 66 11.76 -13.77 -25.33
N ARG A 67 11.58 -14.90 -26.03
CA ARG A 67 10.52 -15.87 -25.76
C ARG A 67 11.05 -17.29 -25.94
N TRP A 68 10.65 -18.20 -25.07
CA TRP A 68 10.89 -19.63 -25.19
C TRP A 68 9.56 -20.34 -25.39
N VAL A 69 9.41 -21.06 -26.51
CA VAL A 69 8.18 -21.78 -26.86
C VAL A 69 8.41 -23.27 -26.65
N PHE A 70 7.64 -23.88 -25.75
CA PHE A 70 7.64 -25.32 -25.53
C PHE A 70 6.37 -25.92 -26.12
N ALA A 71 6.50 -26.93 -26.97
CA ALA A 71 5.38 -27.59 -27.63
C ALA A 71 5.13 -28.98 -27.05
N SER A 72 3.88 -29.45 -27.09
CA SER A 72 3.58 -30.85 -26.82
C SER A 72 4.16 -31.74 -27.95
N PRO A 73 4.90 -32.82 -27.62
CA PRO A 73 5.56 -33.65 -28.63
C PRO A 73 4.56 -34.37 -29.55
N LYS A 74 3.36 -34.68 -29.04
CA LYS A 74 2.23 -35.20 -29.81
C LYS A 74 1.13 -34.14 -29.89
N GLY A 75 0.54 -34.00 -31.07
CA GLY A 75 -0.76 -33.36 -31.24
C GLY A 75 -1.87 -34.40 -31.08
N ILE A 76 -3.02 -33.97 -30.56
CA ILE A 76 -4.20 -34.82 -30.30
C ILE A 76 -5.23 -34.55 -31.40
N PRO A 77 -5.89 -35.56 -32.01
CA PRO A 77 -6.95 -35.33 -33.00
C PRO A 77 -8.05 -34.38 -32.51
N VAL A 78 -8.48 -33.45 -33.37
CA VAL A 78 -9.63 -32.57 -33.08
C VAL A 78 -10.89 -33.42 -32.91
N GLY A 79 -11.46 -33.38 -31.70
CA GLY A 79 -12.57 -34.24 -31.26
C GLY A 79 -12.23 -35.05 -30.02
N GLU A 80 -10.96 -35.36 -29.79
CA GLU A 80 -10.49 -35.88 -28.49
C GLU A 80 -10.33 -34.74 -27.47
N ALA A 81 -10.51 -35.05 -26.19
CA ALA A 81 -10.41 -34.06 -25.13
C ALA A 81 -8.96 -33.56 -24.98
N TYR A 82 -8.71 -32.29 -25.32
CA TYR A 82 -7.40 -31.64 -25.13
C TYR A 82 -7.09 -31.29 -23.66
N LEU A 83 -8.08 -31.40 -22.77
CA LEU A 83 -7.98 -31.06 -21.35
C LEU A 83 -6.85 -31.79 -20.57
N PRO A 84 -6.51 -33.08 -20.80
CA PRO A 84 -5.39 -33.73 -20.12
C PRO A 84 -4.05 -33.09 -20.51
N LEU A 85 -3.88 -32.76 -21.79
CA LEU A 85 -2.65 -32.14 -22.30
C LEU A 85 -2.53 -30.67 -21.86
N LEU A 86 -3.66 -29.96 -21.74
CA LEU A 86 -3.72 -28.63 -21.14
C LEU A 86 -3.35 -28.69 -19.65
N LYS A 87 -3.85 -29.68 -18.89
CA LYS A 87 -3.46 -29.92 -17.49
C LYS A 87 -1.97 -30.24 -17.35
N GLU A 88 -1.38 -31.00 -18.27
CA GLU A 88 0.07 -31.24 -18.30
C GLU A 88 0.84 -29.92 -18.53
N GLY A 89 0.38 -29.07 -19.46
CA GLY A 89 0.99 -27.76 -19.73
C GLY A 89 0.89 -26.78 -18.55
N LEU A 90 -0.25 -26.78 -17.86
CA LEU A 90 -0.44 -26.02 -16.62
C LEU A 90 0.45 -26.56 -15.50
N ALA A 91 0.54 -27.87 -15.31
CA ALA A 91 1.43 -28.47 -14.32
C ALA A 91 2.91 -28.17 -14.61
N PHE A 92 3.31 -28.18 -15.89
CA PHE A 92 4.66 -27.77 -16.32
C PHE A 92 4.94 -26.29 -15.97
N ALA A 93 4.03 -25.37 -16.31
CA ALA A 93 4.16 -23.97 -15.92
C ALA A 93 4.21 -23.78 -14.39
N THR A 94 3.35 -24.47 -13.64
CA THR A 94 3.37 -24.43 -12.17
C THR A 94 4.67 -24.98 -11.58
N SER A 95 5.27 -26.02 -12.19
CA SER A 95 6.57 -26.56 -11.76
C SER A 95 7.75 -25.58 -11.94
N LEU A 96 7.58 -24.57 -12.81
CA LEU A 96 8.52 -23.47 -13.00
C LEU A 96 8.22 -22.26 -12.10
N GLY A 97 7.27 -22.38 -11.15
CA GLY A 97 6.91 -21.34 -10.18
C GLY A 97 5.80 -20.39 -10.63
N PHE A 98 5.12 -20.64 -11.75
CA PHE A 98 4.04 -19.76 -12.23
C PHE A 98 2.67 -20.10 -11.64
N THR A 99 1.94 -19.07 -11.18
CA THR A 99 0.50 -19.19 -10.88
C THR A 99 -0.30 -18.80 -12.11
N MET A 100 -1.05 -19.75 -12.67
CA MET A 100 -1.77 -19.59 -13.94
C MET A 100 -3.26 -19.25 -13.73
N GLN A 101 -3.78 -18.31 -14.52
CA GLN A 101 -5.19 -17.91 -14.58
C GLN A 101 -5.73 -18.16 -15.99
N GLU A 102 -6.94 -18.73 -16.10
CA GLU A 102 -7.63 -18.88 -17.38
C GLU A 102 -8.04 -17.51 -17.95
N VAL A 103 -7.75 -17.27 -19.22
CA VAL A 103 -8.25 -16.10 -19.96
C VAL A 103 -9.61 -16.49 -20.53
N ASN A 104 -10.66 -15.82 -20.07
CA ASN A 104 -12.01 -16.07 -20.59
C ASN A 104 -12.07 -15.73 -22.09
N LEU A 105 -12.33 -16.73 -22.94
CA LEU A 105 -12.53 -16.58 -24.38
C LEU A 105 -14.02 -16.68 -24.78
N SER A 106 -14.94 -16.73 -23.82
CA SER A 106 -16.39 -16.90 -24.02
C SER A 106 -17.09 -15.62 -24.50
N TYR A 107 -16.43 -14.84 -25.37
CA TYR A 107 -16.96 -13.62 -25.94
C TYR A 107 -17.38 -13.82 -27.40
N GLY A 108 -18.22 -12.91 -27.90
CA GLY A 108 -18.53 -12.85 -29.33
C GLY A 108 -17.26 -12.59 -30.17
N LYS A 109 -17.24 -13.13 -31.39
CA LYS A 109 -16.09 -13.17 -32.32
C LYS A 109 -15.18 -11.93 -32.30
N ALA A 110 -15.76 -10.74 -32.46
CA ALA A 110 -15.01 -9.49 -32.50
C ALA A 110 -14.22 -9.20 -31.20
N MET A 111 -14.82 -9.48 -30.03
CA MET A 111 -14.16 -9.28 -28.73
C MET A 111 -13.14 -10.38 -28.46
N ARG A 112 -13.41 -11.62 -28.88
CA ARG A 112 -12.43 -12.73 -28.84
C ARG A 112 -11.21 -12.44 -29.71
N GLU A 113 -11.38 -11.83 -30.89
CA GLU A 113 -10.26 -11.35 -31.71
C GLU A 113 -9.44 -10.27 -31.00
N VAL A 114 -10.07 -9.32 -30.30
CA VAL A 114 -9.35 -8.29 -29.51
C VAL A 114 -8.54 -8.94 -28.38
N VAL A 115 -9.16 -9.81 -27.57
CA VAL A 115 -8.48 -10.51 -26.46
C VAL A 115 -7.32 -11.37 -26.97
N ILE A 116 -7.46 -12.05 -28.11
CA ILE A 116 -6.37 -12.85 -28.71
C ILE A 116 -5.25 -11.96 -29.26
N ARG A 117 -5.55 -10.77 -29.80
CA ARG A 117 -4.53 -9.80 -30.25
C ARG A 117 -3.73 -9.18 -29.11
N ASP A 118 -4.33 -9.00 -27.94
CA ASP A 118 -3.67 -8.46 -26.74
C ASP A 118 -2.72 -9.48 -26.08
N ILE A 119 -2.78 -10.76 -26.44
CA ILE A 119 -1.86 -11.80 -25.95
C ILE A 119 -0.57 -11.77 -26.78
N PRO A 120 0.57 -11.28 -26.25
CA PRO A 120 1.76 -10.95 -27.04
C PRO A 120 2.51 -12.17 -27.61
N VAL A 121 2.18 -13.37 -27.15
CA VAL A 121 2.76 -14.63 -27.63
C VAL A 121 2.01 -15.26 -28.80
N LEU A 122 0.78 -14.80 -29.07
CA LEU A 122 -0.05 -15.28 -30.19
C LEU A 122 0.09 -14.32 -31.37
N ARG A 123 0.34 -14.85 -32.55
CA ARG A 123 0.40 -14.07 -33.79
C ARG A 123 -0.56 -14.63 -34.83
N ARG A 124 -1.28 -13.77 -35.54
CA ARG A 124 -2.00 -14.19 -36.75
C ARG A 124 -0.98 -14.67 -37.80
N PRO A 125 -1.26 -15.77 -38.52
CA PRO A 125 -0.47 -16.15 -39.69
C PRO A 125 -0.41 -14.99 -40.69
N SER A 126 0.79 -14.51 -41.03
CA SER A 126 0.93 -13.44 -42.02
C SER A 126 0.72 -14.02 -43.42
N ALA A 127 -0.29 -13.54 -44.14
CA ALA A 127 -0.67 -14.03 -45.48
C ALA A 127 0.32 -13.71 -46.61
N THR A 128 1.58 -13.41 -46.30
CA THR A 128 2.62 -12.95 -47.24
C THR A 128 4.00 -13.49 -46.84
N GLY A 129 4.44 -14.52 -47.54
CA GLY A 129 5.80 -15.08 -47.54
C GLY A 129 5.97 -15.97 -48.78
N PRO A 130 7.04 -15.81 -49.59
CA PRO A 130 7.08 -16.37 -50.94
C PRO A 130 7.43 -17.87 -50.96
N ALA A 131 6.98 -18.54 -52.02
CA ALA A 131 7.37 -19.92 -52.29
C ALA A 131 8.82 -19.98 -52.81
N SER A 132 9.74 -20.48 -51.99
CA SER A 132 11.07 -20.91 -52.45
C SER A 132 10.95 -22.33 -53.03
N ALA A 133 11.20 -22.45 -54.33
CA ALA A 133 11.29 -23.72 -55.02
C ALA A 133 12.74 -24.22 -55.02
N ASP A 134 12.96 -25.39 -54.45
CA ASP A 134 14.05 -26.33 -54.70
C ASP A 134 13.58 -27.69 -54.14
N GLY A 135 13.83 -28.85 -54.74
CA GLY A 135 14.73 -29.13 -55.85
C GLY A 135 15.22 -30.57 -55.79
N ALA A 136 14.32 -31.53 -55.55
CA ALA A 136 14.66 -32.94 -55.34
C ALA A 136 14.20 -33.81 -56.51
N LYS A 137 15.17 -34.18 -57.37
CA LYS A 137 15.01 -35.32 -58.28
C LYS A 137 15.28 -36.59 -57.47
N ASP A 138 14.35 -37.53 -57.47
CA ASP A 138 14.70 -38.95 -57.42
C ASP A 138 13.60 -39.78 -58.10
N ALA A 139 14.06 -40.72 -58.91
CA ALA A 139 13.33 -41.83 -59.52
C ALA A 139 14.19 -43.09 -59.23
N PRO A 140 13.67 -44.33 -59.22
CA PRO A 140 13.07 -44.89 -60.44
C PRO A 140 11.99 -45.97 -60.24
N GLY A 141 11.40 -46.41 -61.36
CA GLY A 141 10.70 -47.70 -61.48
C GLY A 141 9.37 -47.61 -62.24
N ASP A 142 9.35 -47.92 -63.54
CA ASP A 142 9.14 -49.33 -63.92
C ASP A 142 9.38 -49.65 -65.41
N ALA A 143 9.53 -50.93 -65.68
CA ALA A 143 10.07 -51.57 -66.89
C ALA A 143 9.47 -51.20 -68.26
N LYS A 144 10.35 -51.11 -69.27
CA LYS A 144 10.04 -51.39 -70.68
C LYS A 144 11.20 -52.20 -71.27
N ARG A 145 10.91 -53.37 -71.86
CA ARG A 145 11.94 -54.30 -72.39
C ARG A 145 11.73 -54.54 -73.89
N GLU A 146 12.83 -54.62 -74.61
CA GLU A 146 12.88 -54.60 -76.09
C GLU A 146 13.02 -56.01 -76.69
N ALA A 147 12.91 -56.11 -78.03
CA ALA A 147 13.10 -57.35 -78.82
C ALA A 147 14.62 -57.76 -78.87
N ALA A 148 15.09 -58.85 -79.46
CA ALA A 148 14.60 -59.84 -80.44
C ALA A 148 15.43 -61.16 -80.23
N PRO A 149 15.72 -62.05 -81.22
CA PRO A 149 15.05 -62.47 -82.46
C PRO A 149 14.76 -64.00 -82.50
N LYS A 150 14.38 -64.56 -83.66
CA LYS A 150 14.27 -66.02 -83.91
C LYS A 150 15.21 -66.44 -85.05
N GLU A 151 15.75 -67.65 -84.99
CA GLU A 151 16.69 -68.22 -85.97
C GLU A 151 16.21 -69.61 -86.46
N ASN A 152 16.57 -69.97 -87.70
CA ASN A 152 16.07 -71.15 -88.45
C ASN A 152 16.95 -72.41 -88.28
N LYS A 153 16.40 -73.61 -88.57
CA LYS A 153 17.22 -74.80 -88.89
C LYS A 153 16.55 -75.86 -89.80
N GLU A 154 17.21 -76.12 -90.93
CA GLU A 154 17.42 -77.36 -91.77
C GLU A 154 16.35 -78.49 -91.96
N GLU A 155 16.04 -78.77 -93.25
CA GLU A 155 16.23 -80.01 -94.09
C GLU A 155 16.42 -81.44 -93.49
N PRO A 156 16.40 -82.56 -94.29
CA PRO A 156 15.82 -82.87 -95.63
C PRO A 156 15.10 -84.29 -95.73
N PRO A 157 14.64 -84.76 -96.92
CA PRO A 157 14.07 -86.10 -97.15
C PRO A 157 14.85 -87.03 -98.14
N PRO A 158 14.54 -88.35 -98.22
CA PRO A 158 15.01 -89.24 -99.30
C PRO A 158 13.92 -90.11 -100.00
N ALA A 159 14.12 -90.46 -101.30
CA ALA A 159 13.89 -91.82 -101.88
C ALA A 159 14.03 -91.93 -103.43
N GLU A 160 14.99 -92.76 -103.87
CA GLU A 160 15.02 -93.71 -105.02
C GLU A 160 14.28 -93.49 -106.38
N LYS A 161 14.99 -93.76 -107.50
CA LYS A 161 14.91 -95.04 -108.27
C LYS A 161 15.96 -95.20 -109.40
N ARG A 162 16.09 -96.44 -109.93
CA ARG A 162 17.13 -96.97 -110.85
C ARG A 162 16.67 -97.11 -112.33
N GLU A 163 17.62 -97.45 -113.22
CA GLU A 163 17.58 -98.42 -114.37
C GLU A 163 18.21 -97.86 -115.68
N GLU A 164 18.65 -98.64 -116.70
CA GLU A 164 19.55 -99.82 -116.75
C GLU A 164 20.02 -100.07 -118.23
N LYS A 165 21.31 -100.39 -118.50
CA LYS A 165 21.81 -101.31 -119.58
C LYS A 165 21.52 -100.97 -121.10
N PRO A 166 21.88 -101.80 -122.14
CA PRO A 166 23.01 -102.75 -122.36
C PRO A 166 23.61 -102.89 -123.83
N SER A 167 24.80 -103.50 -123.97
CA SER A 167 25.17 -104.59 -124.95
C SER A 167 25.35 -104.31 -126.50
N PRO A 168 25.58 -105.31 -127.41
CA PRO A 168 26.88 -105.99 -127.66
C PRO A 168 27.17 -106.31 -129.18
N LYS A 169 28.02 -107.35 -129.45
CA LYS A 169 28.19 -108.23 -130.65
C LYS A 169 29.53 -108.13 -131.42
N ASP A 170 30.38 -109.18 -131.44
CA ASP A 170 30.39 -110.42 -132.28
C ASP A 170 31.02 -110.14 -133.68
N GLU A 171 31.89 -110.95 -134.34
CA GLU A 171 32.44 -112.31 -134.11
C GLU A 171 33.71 -112.54 -135.02
N SER A 172 34.72 -113.36 -134.64
CA SER A 172 35.73 -113.98 -135.57
C SER A 172 36.75 -114.90 -134.83
N GLU A 173 36.34 -116.10 -134.43
CA GLU A 173 37.06 -116.92 -133.45
C GLU A 173 38.08 -117.93 -134.03
N ALA A 174 39.35 -117.53 -134.22
CA ALA A 174 40.48 -118.46 -134.35
C ALA A 174 41.83 -117.84 -133.96
N THR A 175 42.17 -116.68 -134.53
CA THR A 175 43.20 -115.77 -133.97
C THR A 175 42.78 -115.26 -132.59
N ALA A 176 41.46 -115.07 -132.40
CA ALA A 176 40.84 -114.67 -131.15
C ALA A 176 41.14 -115.57 -129.94
N LEU A 177 41.76 -116.76 -130.06
CA LEU A 177 42.19 -117.54 -128.89
C LEU A 177 43.61 -117.15 -128.40
N ALA A 178 44.53 -116.84 -129.31
CA ALA A 178 45.81 -116.24 -128.95
C ALA A 178 45.60 -114.78 -128.51
N ASP A 179 44.73 -114.05 -129.21
CA ASP A 179 44.32 -112.71 -128.80
C ASP A 179 43.44 -112.73 -127.55
N ARG A 180 42.66 -113.80 -127.25
CA ARG A 180 41.99 -113.95 -125.94
C ARG A 180 43.00 -114.15 -124.82
N LEU A 181 44.02 -115.00 -124.96
CA LEU A 181 45.04 -115.15 -123.92
C LEU A 181 45.89 -113.88 -123.73
N ALA A 182 46.20 -113.17 -124.83
CA ALA A 182 46.88 -111.88 -124.76
C ALA A 182 45.96 -110.77 -124.19
N ALA A 183 44.67 -110.78 -124.52
CA ALA A 183 43.68 -109.83 -124.00
C ALA A 183 43.25 -110.16 -122.57
N GLU A 184 43.22 -111.42 -122.14
CA GLU A 184 43.01 -111.86 -120.75
C GLU A 184 44.23 -111.48 -119.91
N LYS A 185 45.45 -111.69 -120.42
CA LYS A 185 46.65 -111.21 -119.73
C LYS A 185 46.68 -109.68 -119.66
N ALA A 186 46.33 -108.97 -120.74
CA ALA A 186 46.21 -107.53 -120.74
C ALA A 186 45.02 -107.02 -119.91
N ALA A 187 43.96 -107.80 -119.76
CA ALA A 187 42.81 -107.50 -118.90
C ALA A 187 43.17 -107.72 -117.44
N ALA A 188 43.89 -108.80 -117.09
CA ALA A 188 44.41 -109.03 -115.74
C ALA A 188 45.50 -108.02 -115.38
N GLU A 189 46.33 -107.56 -116.33
CA GLU A 189 47.27 -106.45 -116.13
C GLU A 189 46.56 -105.10 -116.01
N ARG A 190 45.42 -104.88 -116.68
CA ARG A 190 44.56 -103.71 -116.45
C ARG A 190 43.86 -103.79 -115.10
N GLU A 191 43.21 -104.90 -114.77
CA GLU A 191 42.50 -105.15 -113.50
C GLU A 191 43.45 -105.07 -112.31
N SER A 192 44.69 -105.55 -112.41
CA SER A 192 45.70 -105.38 -111.36
C SER A 192 46.24 -103.95 -111.27
N ARG A 193 46.35 -103.20 -112.38
CA ARG A 193 46.67 -101.76 -112.36
C ARG A 193 45.51 -100.91 -111.83
N GLU A 194 44.27 -101.28 -112.13
CA GLU A 194 43.04 -100.66 -111.65
C GLU A 194 42.88 -100.93 -110.15
N ARG A 195 43.04 -102.18 -109.68
CA ARG A 195 43.12 -102.51 -108.26
C ARG A 195 44.26 -101.80 -107.55
N PHE A 196 45.43 -101.67 -108.18
CA PHE A 196 46.55 -100.93 -107.59
C PHE A 196 46.29 -99.42 -107.53
N ALA A 197 45.63 -98.85 -108.55
CA ALA A 197 45.20 -97.46 -108.57
C ALA A 197 44.08 -97.17 -107.56
N GLU A 198 43.11 -98.07 -107.42
CA GLU A 198 42.05 -98.04 -106.41
C GLU A 198 42.62 -98.17 -105.00
N LEU A 199 43.52 -99.13 -104.77
CA LEU A 199 44.20 -99.31 -103.48
C LEU A 199 45.06 -98.09 -103.14
N LYS A 200 45.75 -97.50 -104.12
CA LYS A 200 46.51 -96.25 -103.95
C LYS A 200 45.59 -95.07 -103.63
N ALA A 201 44.51 -94.88 -104.39
CA ALA A 201 43.52 -93.83 -104.11
C ALA A 201 42.88 -93.99 -102.73
N ARG A 202 42.65 -95.24 -102.28
CA ARG A 202 42.15 -95.54 -100.93
C ARG A 202 43.19 -95.27 -99.85
N VAL A 203 44.47 -95.54 -100.09
CA VAL A 203 45.58 -95.16 -99.20
C VAL A 203 45.69 -93.63 -99.11
N ASP A 204 45.66 -92.91 -100.24
CA ASP A 204 45.70 -91.45 -100.29
C ASP A 204 44.47 -90.83 -99.58
N SER A 205 43.28 -91.43 -99.74
CA SER A 205 42.06 -91.04 -99.01
C SER A 205 42.17 -91.27 -97.50
N LEU A 206 42.72 -92.41 -97.06
CA LEU A 206 42.93 -92.70 -95.64
C LEU A 206 44.02 -91.81 -95.03
N PHE A 207 45.03 -91.40 -95.80
CA PHE A 207 45.99 -90.39 -95.36
C PHE A 207 45.37 -89.00 -95.24
N ALA A 208 44.46 -88.62 -96.14
CA ALA A 208 43.71 -87.37 -96.04
C ALA A 208 42.77 -87.37 -94.83
N GLU A 209 41.96 -88.42 -94.66
CA GLU A 209 41.05 -88.61 -93.53
C GLU A 209 41.81 -88.60 -92.19
N ARG A 210 42.93 -89.33 -92.10
CA ARG A 210 43.78 -89.33 -90.89
C ARG A 210 44.37 -87.96 -90.60
N LYS A 211 44.83 -87.23 -91.62
CA LYS A 211 45.33 -85.86 -91.47
C LYS A 211 44.23 -84.88 -91.02
N GLU A 212 43.00 -85.08 -91.49
CA GLU A 212 41.84 -84.30 -91.06
C GLU A 212 41.45 -84.62 -89.60
N GLN A 213 41.48 -85.90 -89.21
CA GLN A 213 41.30 -86.34 -87.82
C GLN A 213 42.40 -85.78 -86.89
N ASP A 214 43.67 -85.86 -87.28
CA ASP A 214 44.79 -85.32 -86.51
C ASP A 214 44.66 -83.78 -86.37
N ALA A 215 44.21 -83.08 -87.42
CA ALA A 215 43.95 -81.64 -87.38
C ALA A 215 42.72 -81.27 -86.51
N ALA A 216 41.65 -82.07 -86.54
CA ALA A 216 40.48 -81.89 -85.70
C ALA A 216 40.80 -82.12 -84.21
N MET A 217 41.58 -83.16 -83.90
CA MET A 217 42.09 -83.42 -82.55
C MET A 217 42.98 -82.28 -82.06
N ALA A 218 43.92 -81.80 -82.87
CA ALA A 218 44.77 -80.66 -82.52
C ALA A 218 43.96 -79.37 -82.29
N ALA A 219 42.90 -79.14 -83.08
CA ALA A 219 41.99 -78.01 -82.87
C ALA A 219 41.18 -78.14 -81.57
N GLN A 220 40.73 -79.35 -81.23
CA GLN A 220 40.03 -79.64 -79.98
C GLN A 220 40.96 -79.48 -78.76
N GLU A 221 42.20 -79.97 -78.84
CA GLU A 221 43.23 -79.77 -77.81
C GLU A 221 43.53 -78.28 -77.61
N ALA A 222 43.70 -77.51 -78.68
CA ALA A 222 43.90 -76.07 -78.61
C ALA A 222 42.70 -75.33 -77.99
N ALA A 223 41.47 -75.73 -78.32
CA ALA A 223 40.25 -75.17 -77.73
C ALA A 223 40.16 -75.45 -76.22
N LEU A 224 40.42 -76.70 -75.80
CA LEU A 224 40.44 -77.09 -74.39
C LEU A 224 41.57 -76.41 -73.60
N GLN A 225 42.75 -76.23 -74.19
CA GLN A 225 43.83 -75.45 -73.58
C GLN A 225 43.43 -73.98 -73.40
N GLY A 226 42.73 -73.38 -74.37
CA GLY A 226 42.16 -72.03 -74.25
C GLY A 226 41.12 -71.91 -73.15
N GLU A 227 40.23 -72.90 -73.00
CA GLU A 227 39.23 -72.92 -71.92
C GLU A 227 39.86 -73.12 -70.54
N ILE A 228 40.85 -74.01 -70.42
CA ILE A 228 41.65 -74.17 -69.19
C ILE A 228 42.32 -72.84 -68.81
N ALA A 229 42.97 -72.17 -69.77
CA ALA A 229 43.62 -70.88 -69.53
C ALA A 229 42.63 -69.80 -69.05
N ARG A 230 41.44 -69.73 -69.65
CA ARG A 230 40.37 -68.81 -69.21
C ARG A 230 39.91 -69.11 -67.78
N LEU A 231 39.62 -70.38 -67.48
CA LEU A 231 39.15 -70.80 -66.16
C LEU A 231 40.22 -70.63 -65.07
N THR A 232 41.51 -70.76 -65.40
CA THR A 232 42.58 -70.42 -64.47
C THR A 232 42.65 -68.92 -64.18
N ALA A 233 42.48 -68.06 -65.20
CA ALA A 233 42.49 -66.62 -65.02
C ALA A 233 41.27 -66.14 -64.19
N GLU A 234 40.07 -66.64 -64.49
CA GLU A 234 38.84 -66.33 -63.76
C GLU A 234 38.92 -66.78 -62.27
N LYS A 235 39.56 -67.94 -62.02
CA LYS A 235 39.83 -68.43 -60.66
C LYS A 235 40.85 -67.57 -59.91
N GLU A 236 41.87 -67.06 -60.60
CA GLU A 236 42.85 -66.15 -59.99
C GLU A 236 42.25 -64.79 -59.68
N GLU A 237 41.41 -64.25 -60.57
CA GLU A 237 40.67 -62.99 -60.38
C GLU A 237 39.72 -63.10 -59.18
N ALA A 238 38.84 -64.10 -59.14
CA ALA A 238 37.95 -64.34 -58.00
C ALA A 238 38.73 -64.61 -56.68
N GLY A 239 39.90 -65.25 -56.78
CA GLY A 239 40.80 -65.45 -55.65
C GLY A 239 41.39 -64.13 -55.12
N GLN A 240 41.75 -63.20 -56.00
CA GLN A 240 42.21 -61.87 -55.65
C GLN A 240 41.09 -61.01 -55.06
N GLU A 241 39.88 -61.02 -55.64
CA GLU A 241 38.73 -60.32 -55.08
C GLU A 241 38.40 -60.78 -53.66
N HIS A 242 38.36 -62.11 -53.43
CA HIS A 242 38.13 -62.66 -52.10
C HIS A 242 39.27 -62.31 -51.11
N ALA A 243 40.52 -62.28 -51.56
CA ALA A 243 41.65 -61.83 -50.74
C ALA A 243 41.54 -60.34 -50.36
N GLN A 244 41.13 -59.48 -51.31
CA GLN A 244 40.90 -58.05 -51.05
C GLN A 244 39.71 -57.82 -50.11
N ALA A 245 38.60 -58.51 -50.33
CA ALA A 245 37.41 -58.42 -49.47
C ALA A 245 37.70 -58.88 -48.03
N THR A 246 38.43 -59.98 -47.85
CA THR A 246 38.83 -60.47 -46.53
C THR A 246 39.86 -59.56 -45.85
N ALA A 247 40.78 -58.94 -46.60
CA ALA A 247 41.69 -57.93 -46.05
C ALA A 247 40.95 -56.66 -45.59
N SER A 248 40.00 -56.17 -46.39
CA SER A 248 39.14 -55.03 -46.05
C SER A 248 38.31 -55.31 -44.79
N LEU A 249 37.62 -56.45 -44.74
CA LEU A 249 36.86 -56.87 -43.56
C LEU A 249 37.72 -56.94 -42.30
N ARG A 250 38.93 -57.54 -42.37
CA ARG A 250 39.88 -57.55 -41.23
C ARG A 250 40.24 -56.15 -40.77
N SER A 251 40.52 -55.22 -41.69
CA SER A 251 40.79 -53.81 -41.35
C SER A 251 39.60 -53.16 -40.63
N THR A 252 38.37 -53.38 -41.10
CA THR A 252 37.17 -52.82 -40.42
C THR A 252 36.97 -53.41 -39.03
N VAL A 253 37.24 -54.72 -38.83
CA VAL A 253 37.13 -55.38 -37.51
C VAL A 253 38.15 -54.81 -36.53
N GLU A 254 39.41 -54.62 -36.93
CA GLU A 254 40.41 -54.02 -36.05
C GLU A 254 40.13 -52.55 -35.74
N ARG A 255 39.62 -51.76 -36.71
CA ARG A 255 39.16 -50.39 -36.45
C ARG A 255 38.03 -50.37 -35.41
N LEU A 256 37.02 -51.20 -35.58
CA LEU A 256 35.87 -51.27 -34.67
C LEU A 256 36.27 -51.73 -33.26
N LYS A 257 37.22 -52.67 -33.12
CA LYS A 257 37.80 -53.04 -31.81
C LYS A 257 38.48 -51.84 -31.14
N GLY A 258 39.30 -51.09 -31.88
CA GLY A 258 39.97 -49.89 -31.37
C GLY A 258 38.99 -48.81 -30.89
N GLU A 259 37.91 -48.59 -31.64
CA GLU A 259 36.81 -47.68 -31.25
C GLU A 259 36.10 -48.17 -29.97
N LEU A 260 35.83 -49.47 -29.85
CA LEU A 260 35.21 -50.08 -28.67
C LEU A 260 36.09 -49.95 -27.42
N GLU A 261 37.41 -50.18 -27.55
CA GLU A 261 38.36 -49.95 -26.46
C GLU A 261 38.46 -48.48 -26.06
N ALA A 262 38.49 -47.56 -27.03
CA ALA A 262 38.56 -46.13 -26.77
C ALA A 262 37.31 -45.63 -26.02
N LEU A 263 36.12 -46.07 -26.46
CA LEU A 263 34.85 -45.80 -25.77
C LEU A 263 34.82 -46.41 -24.36
N GLY A 264 35.32 -47.63 -24.17
CA GLY A 264 35.42 -48.26 -22.85
C GLY A 264 36.34 -47.50 -21.90
N LYS A 265 37.51 -47.04 -22.38
CA LYS A 265 38.47 -46.24 -21.60
C LYS A 265 37.90 -44.85 -21.25
N GLY A 266 37.30 -44.16 -22.22
CA GLY A 266 36.67 -42.84 -22.01
C GLY A 266 35.45 -42.90 -21.08
N GLY A 267 34.59 -43.90 -21.25
CA GLY A 267 33.45 -44.13 -20.35
C GLY A 267 33.88 -44.43 -18.91
N SER A 268 34.95 -45.21 -18.73
CA SER A 268 35.51 -45.50 -17.41
C SER A 268 36.09 -44.25 -16.73
N SER A 269 36.83 -43.39 -17.45
CA SER A 269 37.38 -42.16 -16.86
C SER A 269 36.30 -41.13 -16.55
N ALA A 270 35.29 -40.98 -17.41
CA ALA A 270 34.13 -40.12 -17.13
C ALA A 270 33.36 -40.61 -15.90
N ALA A 271 33.13 -41.92 -15.79
CA ALA A 271 32.49 -42.52 -14.62
C ALA A 271 33.34 -42.43 -13.34
N ALA A 272 34.65 -42.29 -13.42
CA ALA A 272 35.52 -41.99 -12.27
C ALA A 272 35.39 -40.51 -11.86
N SER A 273 35.55 -39.58 -12.80
CA SER A 273 35.42 -38.14 -12.57
C SER A 273 34.08 -37.76 -11.93
N LEU A 274 32.96 -38.35 -12.40
CA LEU A 274 31.64 -38.12 -11.82
C LEU A 274 31.49 -38.71 -10.40
N ARG A 275 32.21 -39.79 -10.07
CA ARG A 275 32.23 -40.34 -8.70
C ARG A 275 33.00 -39.42 -7.74
N ASP A 276 34.12 -38.86 -8.20
CA ASP A 276 34.92 -37.92 -7.42
C ASP A 276 34.16 -36.60 -7.20
N GLU A 277 33.47 -36.09 -8.22
CA GLU A 277 32.59 -34.92 -8.12
C GLU A 277 31.41 -35.17 -7.16
N ILE A 278 30.75 -36.33 -7.22
CA ILE A 278 29.70 -36.71 -6.26
C ILE A 278 30.25 -36.83 -4.83
N ALA A 279 31.49 -37.31 -4.65
CA ALA A 279 32.12 -37.40 -3.33
C ALA A 279 32.44 -35.99 -2.79
N TRP A 280 32.96 -35.09 -3.62
CA TRP A 280 33.22 -33.70 -3.26
C TRP A 280 31.92 -32.94 -2.91
N LEU A 281 30.88 -33.04 -3.74
CA LEU A 281 29.59 -32.40 -3.49
C LEU A 281 28.92 -32.90 -2.20
N LYS A 282 29.12 -34.16 -1.81
CA LYS A 282 28.67 -34.67 -0.51
C LYS A 282 29.45 -34.04 0.64
N ALA A 283 30.78 -33.98 0.56
CA ALA A 283 31.60 -33.36 1.59
C ALA A 283 31.28 -31.86 1.78
N GLU A 284 31.08 -31.11 0.68
CA GLU A 284 30.70 -29.69 0.76
C GLU A 284 29.27 -29.53 1.34
N LYS A 285 28.33 -30.42 1.00
CA LYS A 285 26.99 -30.45 1.62
C LYS A 285 27.06 -30.73 3.12
N ASP A 286 27.84 -31.70 3.55
CA ASP A 286 27.94 -32.09 4.96
C ASP A 286 28.59 -30.95 5.77
N LYS A 287 29.62 -30.29 5.22
CA LYS A 287 30.23 -29.08 5.79
C LYS A 287 29.24 -27.91 5.90
N ALA A 288 28.45 -27.64 4.86
CA ALA A 288 27.40 -26.63 4.92
C ALA A 288 26.32 -27.00 5.98
N GLY A 289 26.02 -28.29 6.14
CA GLY A 289 25.19 -28.80 7.22
C GLY A 289 25.75 -28.47 8.60
N GLU A 290 27.04 -28.70 8.84
CA GLU A 290 27.69 -28.31 10.10
C GLU A 290 27.68 -26.80 10.34
N GLU A 291 27.92 -25.98 9.30
CA GLU A 291 27.90 -24.53 9.41
C GLU A 291 26.49 -24.00 9.75
N THR A 292 25.44 -24.53 9.10
CA THR A 292 24.05 -24.20 9.46
C THR A 292 23.68 -24.65 10.88
N ALA A 293 24.11 -25.84 11.33
CA ALA A 293 23.86 -26.31 12.69
C ALA A 293 24.55 -25.42 13.75
N ARG A 294 25.78 -24.95 13.49
CA ARG A 294 26.50 -24.01 14.38
C ARG A 294 25.81 -22.65 14.46
N GLU A 295 25.31 -22.12 13.34
CA GLU A 295 24.59 -20.85 13.34
C GLU A 295 23.21 -20.98 14.00
N GLU A 296 22.50 -22.10 13.81
CA GLU A 296 21.27 -22.39 14.58
C GLU A 296 21.53 -22.45 16.09
N GLU A 297 22.59 -23.11 16.55
CA GLU A 297 22.95 -23.17 17.97
C GLU A 297 23.29 -21.78 18.53
N ARG A 298 24.06 -20.98 17.78
CA ARG A 298 24.37 -19.59 18.12
C ARG A 298 23.11 -18.73 18.21
N LEU A 299 22.21 -18.81 17.23
CA LEU A 299 20.96 -18.03 17.21
C LEU A 299 20.03 -18.44 18.35
N ARG A 300 19.95 -19.73 18.71
CA ARG A 300 19.21 -20.19 19.90
C ARG A 300 19.79 -19.60 21.18
N ALA A 301 21.11 -19.62 21.35
CA ALA A 301 21.77 -19.01 22.51
C ALA A 301 21.56 -17.48 22.58
N GLU A 302 21.45 -16.80 21.45
CA GLU A 302 21.10 -15.37 21.39
C GLU A 302 19.63 -15.10 21.75
N VAL A 303 18.70 -15.95 21.28
CA VAL A 303 17.28 -15.89 21.69
C VAL A 303 17.13 -16.12 23.20
N ASP A 304 17.80 -17.11 23.78
CA ASP A 304 17.77 -17.37 25.23
C ASP A 304 18.33 -16.18 26.03
N LYS A 305 19.41 -15.56 25.55
CA LYS A 305 20.00 -14.36 26.14
C LYS A 305 19.04 -13.16 26.08
N LEU A 306 18.33 -12.97 24.97
CA LEU A 306 17.33 -11.91 24.80
C LEU A 306 16.09 -12.16 25.66
N ALA A 307 15.64 -13.41 25.80
CA ALA A 307 14.57 -13.78 26.72
C ALA A 307 14.94 -13.46 28.18
N ALA A 308 16.13 -13.87 28.63
CA ALA A 308 16.63 -13.56 29.96
C ALA A 308 16.83 -12.04 30.21
N ALA A 309 17.13 -11.26 29.17
CA ALA A 309 17.18 -9.80 29.25
C ALA A 309 15.78 -9.19 29.36
N ARG A 310 14.80 -9.70 28.60
CA ARG A 310 13.39 -9.30 28.66
C ARG A 310 12.80 -9.55 30.04
N ASP A 311 13.03 -10.72 30.63
CA ASP A 311 12.49 -11.06 31.95
C ASP A 311 13.07 -10.18 33.07
N LYS A 312 14.37 -9.85 32.99
CA LYS A 312 15.00 -8.87 33.88
C LYS A 312 14.38 -7.47 33.72
N GLY A 313 14.14 -7.04 32.49
CA GLY A 313 13.45 -5.78 32.18
C GLY A 313 12.03 -5.74 32.72
N ALA A 314 11.25 -6.81 32.52
CA ALA A 314 9.90 -6.94 33.03
C ALA A 314 9.85 -6.94 34.57
N SER A 315 10.77 -7.65 35.24
CA SER A 315 10.88 -7.64 36.71
C SER A 315 11.25 -6.26 37.27
N ALA A 316 12.16 -5.53 36.60
CA ALA A 316 12.51 -4.17 36.98
C ALA A 316 11.35 -3.19 36.77
N ALA A 317 10.61 -3.33 35.66
CA ALA A 317 9.40 -2.54 35.38
C ALA A 317 8.30 -2.79 36.41
N ALA A 318 8.03 -4.07 36.76
CA ALA A 318 7.05 -4.44 37.78
C ALA A 318 7.36 -3.80 39.14
N LYS A 319 8.62 -3.88 39.61
CA LYS A 319 9.08 -3.23 40.85
C LYS A 319 8.94 -1.71 40.80
N ARG A 320 9.16 -1.08 39.64
CA ARG A 320 8.96 0.37 39.47
C ARG A 320 7.48 0.74 39.50
N ILE A 321 6.60 -0.06 38.90
CA ILE A 321 5.14 0.13 38.94
C ILE A 321 4.64 0.00 40.39
N GLU A 322 5.09 -1.02 41.12
CA GLU A 322 4.77 -1.22 42.55
C GLU A 322 5.21 0.00 43.39
N SER A 323 6.47 0.44 43.22
CA SER A 323 7.01 1.63 43.89
C SER A 323 6.31 2.95 43.54
N LEU A 324 5.78 3.11 42.32
CA LEU A 324 5.00 4.28 41.94
C LEU A 324 3.58 4.20 42.49
N THR A 325 3.00 3.00 42.54
CA THR A 325 1.65 2.76 43.09
C THR A 325 1.61 3.05 44.59
N THR A 326 2.61 2.62 45.36
CA THR A 326 2.71 2.98 46.79
C THR A 326 2.86 4.48 46.98
N ARG A 327 3.77 5.13 46.24
CA ARG A 327 3.96 6.59 46.32
C ARG A 327 2.71 7.40 45.95
N LEU A 328 1.91 6.93 44.98
CA LEU A 328 0.62 7.54 44.64
C LEU A 328 -0.41 7.38 45.77
N ALA A 329 -0.44 6.21 46.44
CA ALA A 329 -1.29 6.00 47.60
C ALA A 329 -0.88 6.91 48.77
N ASP A 330 0.42 7.02 49.07
CA ASP A 330 0.95 7.90 50.11
C ASP A 330 0.57 9.37 49.83
N LEU A 331 0.85 9.87 48.63
CA LEU A 331 0.47 11.23 48.20
C LEU A 331 -1.05 11.49 48.28
N ALA A 332 -1.89 10.50 47.95
CA ALA A 332 -3.34 10.63 48.11
C ALA A 332 -3.76 10.74 49.58
N THR A 333 -3.07 10.05 50.51
CA THR A 333 -3.33 10.23 51.96
C THR A 333 -2.82 11.57 52.49
N GLU A 334 -1.67 12.05 52.02
CA GLU A 334 -1.16 13.40 52.34
C GLU A 334 -2.14 14.48 51.85
N GLN A 335 -2.62 14.41 50.61
CA GLN A 335 -3.62 15.34 50.09
C GLN A 335 -4.94 15.27 50.87
N ALA A 336 -5.42 14.06 51.22
CA ALA A 336 -6.65 13.90 52.00
C ALA A 336 -6.53 14.45 53.43
N THR A 337 -5.35 14.36 54.06
CA THR A 337 -5.10 14.94 55.39
C THR A 337 -4.93 16.46 55.33
N ALA A 338 -4.21 16.98 54.33
CA ALA A 338 -4.09 18.41 54.07
C ALA A 338 -5.45 19.06 53.77
N ALA A 339 -6.28 18.43 52.93
CA ALA A 339 -7.63 18.89 52.63
C ALA A 339 -8.54 18.93 53.87
N LYS A 340 -8.46 17.93 54.76
CA LYS A 340 -9.16 17.94 56.05
C LYS A 340 -8.68 19.08 56.97
N GLY A 341 -7.36 19.31 57.04
CA GLY A 341 -6.78 20.41 57.81
C GLY A 341 -7.23 21.78 57.30
N ASN A 342 -7.19 21.98 55.98
CA ASN A 342 -7.65 23.21 55.34
C ASN A 342 -9.16 23.43 55.56
N ALA A 343 -9.99 22.39 55.42
CA ALA A 343 -11.43 22.48 55.68
C ALA A 343 -11.76 22.79 57.15
N ALA A 344 -10.96 22.31 58.11
CA ALA A 344 -11.11 22.69 59.52
C ALA A 344 -10.75 24.17 59.74
N ARG A 345 -9.65 24.65 59.13
CA ARG A 345 -9.22 26.05 59.24
C ARG A 345 -10.17 27.03 58.55
N ILE A 346 -10.80 26.65 57.44
CA ILE A 346 -11.84 27.45 56.79
C ILE A 346 -13.02 27.63 57.75
N LYS A 347 -13.52 26.56 58.38
CA LYS A 347 -14.62 26.64 59.37
C LYS A 347 -14.26 27.48 60.60
N GLU A 348 -13.02 27.43 61.05
CA GLU A 348 -12.53 28.27 62.15
C GLU A 348 -12.56 29.77 61.76
N LEU A 349 -12.10 30.11 60.56
CA LEU A 349 -12.14 31.47 60.02
C LEU A 349 -13.56 31.97 59.74
N GLU A 350 -14.46 31.10 59.25
CA GLU A 350 -15.89 31.41 59.09
C GLU A 350 -16.54 31.75 60.44
N ALA A 351 -16.30 30.92 61.47
CA ALA A 351 -16.82 31.18 62.83
C ALA A 351 -16.22 32.44 63.47
N GLU A 352 -14.95 32.75 63.21
CA GLU A 352 -14.34 34.02 63.66
C GLU A 352 -14.94 35.22 62.92
N ALA A 353 -15.18 35.13 61.62
CA ALA A 353 -15.85 36.18 60.85
C ALA A 353 -17.29 36.42 61.34
N GLU A 354 -18.07 35.37 61.59
CA GLU A 354 -19.39 35.47 62.21
C GLU A 354 -19.33 36.17 63.58
N ARG A 355 -18.37 35.78 64.44
CA ARG A 355 -18.17 36.45 65.74
C ARG A 355 -17.86 37.94 65.59
N LEU A 356 -16.96 38.31 64.67
CA LEU A 356 -16.57 39.70 64.44
C LEU A 356 -17.73 40.53 63.86
N THR A 357 -18.52 39.99 62.93
CA THR A 357 -19.72 40.69 62.41
C THR A 357 -20.78 40.90 63.50
N ALA A 358 -20.98 39.93 64.40
CA ALA A 358 -21.86 40.09 65.55
C ALA A 358 -21.34 41.13 66.56
N GLU A 359 -20.02 41.18 66.78
CA GLU A 359 -19.38 42.20 67.63
C GLU A 359 -19.57 43.61 67.04
N ILE A 360 -19.30 43.79 65.74
CA ILE A 360 -19.51 45.05 65.00
C ILE A 360 -20.97 45.49 65.11
N ALA A 361 -21.94 44.62 64.79
CA ALA A 361 -23.36 44.95 64.89
C ALA A 361 -23.78 45.32 66.32
N SER A 362 -23.16 44.72 67.35
CA SER A 362 -23.38 45.11 68.75
C SER A 362 -22.81 46.49 69.09
N ALA A 363 -21.66 46.84 68.51
CA ALA A 363 -21.00 48.13 68.69
C ALA A 363 -21.76 49.25 67.95
N GLU A 364 -22.20 49.01 66.71
CA GLU A 364 -23.07 49.91 65.95
C GLU A 364 -24.39 50.17 66.68
N LYS A 365 -25.03 49.12 67.24
CA LYS A 365 -26.26 49.29 68.03
C LYS A 365 -26.05 50.12 69.30
N LYS A 366 -24.90 49.98 69.97
CA LYS A 366 -24.54 50.84 71.12
C LYS A 366 -24.31 52.27 70.67
N ALA A 367 -23.52 52.49 69.63
CA ALA A 367 -23.25 53.82 69.08
C ALA A 367 -24.54 54.53 68.65
N ALA A 368 -25.47 53.82 67.98
CA ALA A 368 -26.77 54.37 67.60
C ALA A 368 -27.63 54.75 68.82
N ALA A 369 -27.60 53.95 69.90
CA ALA A 369 -28.30 54.27 71.14
C ALA A 369 -27.68 55.49 71.87
N ASP A 370 -26.34 55.59 71.89
CA ASP A 370 -25.61 56.72 72.47
C ASP A 370 -25.87 58.01 71.67
N ILE A 371 -25.90 57.94 70.33
CA ILE A 371 -26.29 59.05 69.45
C ILE A 371 -27.72 59.52 69.77
N ALA A 372 -28.69 58.62 69.80
CA ALA A 372 -30.08 58.97 70.12
C ALA A 372 -30.23 59.56 71.53
N ALA A 373 -29.44 59.09 72.51
CA ALA A 373 -29.41 59.67 73.85
C ALA A 373 -28.82 61.09 73.86
N LEU A 374 -27.76 61.35 73.07
CA LEU A 374 -27.18 62.68 72.90
C LEU A 374 -28.14 63.64 72.20
N GLU A 375 -28.85 63.20 71.16
CA GLU A 375 -29.88 63.98 70.47
C GLU A 375 -31.01 64.41 71.42
N ALA A 376 -31.54 63.48 72.23
CA ALA A 376 -32.55 63.79 73.24
C ALA A 376 -32.06 64.81 74.30
N VAL A 377 -30.77 64.75 74.68
CA VAL A 377 -30.15 65.75 75.57
C VAL A 377 -30.03 67.11 74.87
N ILE A 378 -29.67 67.14 73.58
CA ILE A 378 -29.60 68.37 72.77
C ILE A 378 -30.99 69.02 72.65
N GLU A 379 -32.03 68.25 72.34
CA GLU A 379 -33.42 68.74 72.27
C GLU A 379 -33.89 69.32 73.60
N LYS A 380 -33.69 68.58 74.71
CA LYS A 380 -34.03 69.08 76.05
C LYS A 380 -33.30 70.39 76.37
N ARG A 381 -32.01 70.49 76.07
CA ARG A 381 -31.24 71.73 76.25
C ARG A 381 -31.67 72.86 75.32
N ALA A 382 -32.18 72.56 74.13
CA ALA A 382 -32.76 73.55 73.23
C ALA A 382 -34.08 74.10 73.80
N ALA A 383 -34.97 73.23 74.28
CA ALA A 383 -36.23 73.61 74.92
C ALA A 383 -36.01 74.43 76.21
N GLU A 384 -35.07 74.02 77.07
CA GLU A 384 -34.65 74.79 78.26
C GLU A 384 -34.19 76.21 77.88
N LYS A 385 -33.38 76.35 76.82
CA LYS A 385 -32.90 77.65 76.32
C LYS A 385 -34.02 78.49 75.72
N GLU A 386 -34.97 77.89 75.01
CA GLU A 386 -36.11 78.62 74.44
C GLU A 386 -37.05 79.13 75.53
N ALA A 387 -37.36 78.31 76.54
CA ALA A 387 -38.14 78.72 77.71
C ALA A 387 -37.46 79.87 78.47
N ALA A 388 -36.15 79.79 78.71
CA ALA A 388 -35.37 80.86 79.33
C ALA A 388 -35.38 82.16 78.49
N ARG A 389 -35.32 82.05 77.16
CA ARG A 389 -35.44 83.20 76.24
C ARG A 389 -36.82 83.84 76.31
N LYS A 390 -37.91 83.05 76.34
CA LYS A 390 -39.29 83.57 76.47
C LYS A 390 -39.45 84.36 77.77
N LEU A 391 -39.06 83.78 78.91
CA LEU A 391 -39.08 84.47 80.21
C LEU A 391 -38.27 85.77 80.23
N ALA A 392 -37.11 85.81 79.57
CA ALA A 392 -36.31 87.02 79.45
C ALA A 392 -36.98 88.10 78.58
N VAL A 393 -37.64 87.71 77.49
CA VAL A 393 -38.43 88.61 76.63
C VAL A 393 -39.64 89.16 77.39
N ASP A 394 -40.40 88.30 78.08
CA ASP A 394 -41.57 88.70 78.88
C ASP A 394 -41.19 89.69 79.98
N ARG A 395 -40.02 89.50 80.63
CA ARG A 395 -39.47 90.45 81.61
C ARG A 395 -39.13 91.80 80.97
N LEU A 396 -38.54 91.82 79.78
CA LEU A 396 -38.24 93.06 79.06
C LEU A 396 -39.53 93.80 78.66
N VAL A 397 -40.57 93.08 78.23
CA VAL A 397 -41.88 93.67 77.89
C VAL A 397 -42.54 94.30 79.13
N ARG A 398 -42.50 93.63 80.29
CA ARG A 398 -43.01 94.21 81.55
C ARG A 398 -42.27 95.47 81.97
N LEU A 399 -40.93 95.45 81.97
CA LEU A 399 -40.12 96.61 82.32
C LEU A 399 -40.33 97.78 81.35
N ALA A 400 -40.55 97.51 80.05
CA ALA A 400 -40.90 98.53 79.08
C ALA A 400 -42.28 99.17 79.39
N ALA A 401 -43.29 98.36 79.71
CA ALA A 401 -44.62 98.85 80.10
C ALA A 401 -44.59 99.66 81.40
N GLU A 402 -43.78 99.25 82.39
CA GLU A 402 -43.56 100.02 83.63
C GLU A 402 -42.95 101.41 83.33
N VAL A 403 -42.00 101.49 82.38
CA VAL A 403 -41.44 102.77 81.92
C VAL A 403 -42.48 103.62 81.17
N GLU A 404 -43.35 103.04 80.35
CA GLU A 404 -44.43 103.77 79.68
C GLU A 404 -45.42 104.36 80.71
N VAL A 405 -45.81 103.60 81.74
CA VAL A 405 -46.67 104.09 82.83
C VAL A 405 -46.01 105.25 83.58
N LEU A 406 -44.73 105.12 83.96
CA LEU A 406 -44.02 106.21 84.64
C LEU A 406 -43.82 107.46 83.77
N VAL A 407 -43.71 107.31 82.45
CA VAL A 407 -43.71 108.44 81.51
C VAL A 407 -45.08 109.12 81.46
N ALA A 408 -46.18 108.35 81.43
CA ALA A 408 -47.54 108.90 81.49
C ALA A 408 -47.85 109.58 82.84
N GLU A 409 -47.39 109.02 83.96
CA GLU A 409 -47.48 109.65 85.29
C GLU A 409 -46.66 110.95 85.35
N ARG A 410 -45.46 110.96 84.77
CA ARG A 410 -44.64 112.18 84.63
C ARG A 410 -45.40 113.26 83.86
N GLU A 411 -45.97 112.94 82.70
CA GLU A 411 -46.76 113.89 81.90
C GLU A 411 -47.99 114.42 82.67
N ALA A 412 -48.68 113.57 83.42
CA ALA A 412 -49.81 113.98 84.27
C ALA A 412 -49.35 114.93 85.40
N VAL A 413 -48.24 114.64 86.08
CA VAL A 413 -47.68 115.51 87.13
C VAL A 413 -47.20 116.84 86.55
N GLU A 414 -46.54 116.83 85.39
CA GLU A 414 -46.07 118.02 84.66
C GLU A 414 -47.25 118.94 84.27
N GLN A 415 -48.39 118.37 83.83
CA GLN A 415 -49.63 119.11 83.60
C GLN A 415 -50.25 119.71 84.88
N VAL A 416 -50.14 119.04 86.03
CA VAL A 416 -50.66 119.57 87.30
C VAL A 416 -49.77 120.68 87.87
N ILE A 417 -48.44 120.52 87.79
CA ILE A 417 -47.46 121.57 88.16
C ILE A 417 -47.74 122.85 87.36
N SER A 418 -47.94 122.71 86.05
CA SER A 418 -48.26 123.80 85.12
C SER A 418 -49.53 124.59 85.48
N ARG A 419 -50.45 124.01 86.27
CA ARG A 419 -51.74 124.62 86.64
C ARG A 419 -51.80 125.21 88.05
N LYS A 420 -50.87 124.88 88.96
CA LYS A 420 -51.03 125.20 90.40
C LYS A 420 -49.85 125.86 91.11
N GLY A 421 -48.70 126.07 90.46
CA GLY A 421 -47.64 126.95 91.00
C GLY A 421 -47.19 126.62 92.43
N GLY A 422 -47.00 125.34 92.75
CA GLY A 422 -46.67 124.86 94.10
C GLY A 422 -45.40 124.01 94.11
N GLY A 423 -44.39 124.42 94.88
CA GLY A 423 -43.07 123.80 94.92
C GLY A 423 -43.02 122.35 95.43
N GLU A 424 -44.05 121.89 96.16
CA GLU A 424 -44.08 120.52 96.71
C GLU A 424 -44.27 119.44 95.61
N MET A 425 -44.97 119.75 94.51
CA MET A 425 -45.10 118.80 93.39
C MET A 425 -43.82 118.64 92.57
N ALA A 426 -42.93 119.64 92.56
CA ALA A 426 -41.62 119.51 91.91
C ALA A 426 -40.79 118.36 92.54
N GLY A 427 -40.94 118.14 93.85
CA GLY A 427 -40.32 117.00 94.55
C GLY A 427 -40.97 115.64 94.27
N ALA A 428 -42.17 115.59 93.66
CA ALA A 428 -42.75 114.36 93.14
C ALA A 428 -42.25 114.08 91.71
N LEU A 429 -42.25 115.10 90.84
CA LEU A 429 -41.70 115.01 89.48
C LEU A 429 -40.23 114.55 89.50
N ALA A 430 -39.39 115.16 90.34
CA ALA A 430 -37.97 114.79 90.44
C ALA A 430 -37.74 113.34 90.93
N ARG A 431 -38.69 112.74 91.67
CA ARG A 431 -38.62 111.32 92.06
C ARG A 431 -39.04 110.41 90.92
N ALA A 432 -40.15 110.71 90.23
CA ALA A 432 -40.57 109.99 89.04
C ALA A 432 -39.52 110.06 87.91
N GLU A 433 -38.84 111.20 87.75
CA GLU A 433 -37.73 111.34 86.80
C GLU A 433 -36.49 110.53 87.20
N ALA A 434 -36.18 110.43 88.50
CA ALA A 434 -35.10 109.56 88.99
C ALA A 434 -35.42 108.07 88.77
N GLU A 435 -36.67 107.65 88.99
CA GLU A 435 -37.14 106.27 88.80
C GLU A 435 -37.26 105.89 87.32
N ALA A 436 -37.75 106.78 86.47
CA ALA A 436 -37.72 106.59 85.01
C ALA A 436 -36.28 106.55 84.47
N ALA A 437 -35.36 107.34 85.05
CA ALA A 437 -33.94 107.30 84.67
C ALA A 437 -33.22 106.03 85.14
N THR A 438 -33.56 105.45 86.29
CA THR A 438 -32.98 104.17 86.73
C THR A 438 -33.50 103.00 85.88
N LEU A 439 -34.80 102.97 85.56
CA LEU A 439 -35.35 101.93 84.68
C LEU A 439 -34.85 102.04 83.23
N ARG A 440 -34.70 103.25 82.68
CA ARG A 440 -34.07 103.43 81.35
C ARG A 440 -32.63 102.90 81.32
N ARG A 441 -31.83 103.18 82.36
CA ARG A 441 -30.47 102.60 82.49
C ARG A 441 -30.51 101.07 82.59
N GLU A 442 -31.50 100.49 83.27
CA GLU A 442 -31.63 99.03 83.35
C GLU A 442 -32.07 98.41 82.01
N ILE A 443 -32.96 99.07 81.24
CA ILE A 443 -33.31 98.67 79.87
C ILE A 443 -32.09 98.76 78.95
N GLU A 444 -31.32 99.85 79.00
CA GLU A 444 -30.07 99.99 78.23
C GLU A 444 -29.03 98.94 78.64
N ARG A 445 -28.89 98.65 79.94
CA ARG A 445 -28.00 97.60 80.46
C ARG A 445 -28.40 96.22 79.93
N LEU A 446 -29.68 95.88 79.98
CA LEU A 446 -30.22 94.60 79.47
C LEU A 446 -30.16 94.52 77.94
N ALA A 447 -30.33 95.62 77.22
CA ALA A 447 -30.15 95.69 75.77
C ALA A 447 -28.67 95.48 75.38
N ALA A 448 -27.73 96.13 76.07
CA ALA A 448 -26.30 95.90 75.90
C ALA A 448 -25.92 94.44 76.21
N GLU A 449 -26.42 93.88 77.32
CA GLU A 449 -26.24 92.48 77.70
C GLU A 449 -26.77 91.52 76.62
N LYS A 450 -27.94 91.80 76.04
CA LYS A 450 -28.50 91.07 74.89
C LYS A 450 -27.58 91.15 73.65
N THR A 451 -27.06 92.33 73.30
CA THR A 451 -26.16 92.47 72.13
C THR A 451 -24.86 91.69 72.33
N LEU A 452 -24.25 91.78 73.51
CA LEU A 452 -23.02 91.05 73.86
C LEU A 452 -23.26 89.54 73.88
N ALA A 453 -24.41 89.08 74.41
CA ALA A 453 -24.81 87.68 74.33
C ALA A 453 -25.01 87.20 72.88
N THR A 454 -25.59 88.01 71.99
CA THR A 454 -25.70 87.66 70.57
C THR A 454 -24.32 87.56 69.89
N GLN A 455 -23.43 88.53 70.10
CA GLN A 455 -22.06 88.51 69.55
C GLN A 455 -21.25 87.30 70.05
N ALA A 456 -21.35 86.98 71.35
CA ALA A 456 -20.73 85.79 71.93
C ALA A 456 -21.30 84.49 71.34
N SER A 457 -22.60 84.46 71.02
CA SER A 457 -23.22 83.30 70.37
C SER A 457 -22.77 83.12 68.91
N THR A 458 -22.66 84.20 68.12
CA THR A 458 -22.18 84.14 66.74
C THR A 458 -20.70 83.75 66.67
N ALA A 459 -19.87 84.25 67.61
CA ALA A 459 -18.47 83.83 67.71
C ALA A 459 -18.35 82.33 67.99
N ARG A 460 -19.13 81.78 68.94
CA ARG A 460 -19.14 80.33 69.24
C ARG A 460 -19.62 79.48 68.07
N VAL A 461 -20.64 79.92 67.32
CA VAL A 461 -21.10 79.21 66.11
C VAL A 461 -19.99 79.17 65.05
N SER A 462 -19.27 80.28 64.84
CA SER A 462 -18.12 80.32 63.92
C SER A 462 -16.99 79.38 64.36
N THR A 463 -16.67 79.32 65.66
CA THR A 463 -15.67 78.36 66.17
C THR A 463 -16.09 76.91 65.93
N LEU A 464 -17.35 76.57 66.22
CA LEU A 464 -17.87 75.22 66.01
C LEU A 464 -17.90 74.82 64.54
N GLN A 465 -18.22 75.74 63.62
CA GLN A 465 -18.17 75.48 62.18
C GLN A 465 -16.73 75.20 61.69
N ALA A 466 -15.73 75.92 62.20
CA ALA A 466 -14.33 75.65 61.91
C ALA A 466 -13.90 74.27 62.44
N GLU A 467 -14.37 73.87 63.62
CA GLU A 467 -14.05 72.57 64.22
C GLU A 467 -14.75 71.40 63.51
N VAL A 468 -16.02 71.54 63.10
CA VAL A 468 -16.71 70.56 62.24
C VAL A 468 -15.97 70.37 60.91
N THR A 469 -15.50 71.47 60.30
CA THR A 469 -14.71 71.40 59.05
C THR A 469 -13.38 70.66 59.27
N ARG A 470 -12.71 70.90 60.41
CA ARG A 470 -11.49 70.18 60.80
C ARG A 470 -11.75 68.69 60.98
N LEU A 471 -12.81 68.31 61.68
CA LEU A 471 -13.15 66.90 61.92
C LEU A 471 -13.55 66.19 60.63
N ALA A 472 -14.28 66.86 59.72
CA ALA A 472 -14.57 66.31 58.40
C ALA A 472 -13.28 66.00 57.61
N SER A 473 -12.27 66.88 57.65
CA SER A 473 -10.95 66.62 57.03
C SER A 473 -10.10 65.56 57.72
N GLN A 474 -10.49 65.10 58.93
CA GLN A 474 -9.85 64.00 59.65
C GLN A 474 -10.60 62.67 59.50
N GLY A 475 -11.81 62.69 58.95
CA GLY A 475 -12.67 61.52 58.76
C GLY A 475 -12.53 60.83 57.39
N GLU A 476 -11.75 61.36 56.46
CA GLU A 476 -11.40 60.63 55.23
C GLU A 476 -10.50 59.43 55.57
N PRO A 477 -10.89 58.19 55.22
CA PRO A 477 -10.06 57.03 55.46
C PRO A 477 -8.78 57.11 54.59
N PRO A 478 -7.59 56.86 55.15
CA PRO A 478 -6.34 56.98 54.40
C PRO A 478 -6.24 55.90 53.32
N ALA A 479 -6.52 56.29 52.08
CA ALA A 479 -6.01 55.58 50.92
C ALA A 479 -4.46 55.56 50.99
N SER A 480 -3.88 54.38 50.82
CA SER A 480 -2.43 54.07 50.78
C SER A 480 -1.65 54.00 52.11
N ALA A 481 -1.43 52.76 52.56
CA ALA A 481 -0.31 52.39 53.43
C ALA A 481 0.30 51.03 52.98
N ARG A 482 0.90 50.99 51.78
CA ARG A 482 1.73 49.85 51.34
C ARG A 482 3.16 50.00 51.88
N ARG A 483 3.51 49.25 52.93
CA ARG A 483 4.85 48.79 53.37
C ARG A 483 4.64 47.92 54.62
N GLY A 484 5.16 46.70 54.75
CA GLY A 484 5.87 45.86 53.80
C GLY A 484 6.78 44.84 54.52
N HIS A 485 6.44 43.56 54.45
CA HIS A 485 7.36 42.41 54.55
C HIS A 485 6.68 41.28 53.75
N GLY A 486 7.45 40.49 53.02
CA GLY A 486 6.87 39.59 52.02
C GLY A 486 7.64 38.30 51.87
N GLU A 487 7.12 37.45 50.99
CA GLU A 487 7.80 36.28 50.46
C GLU A 487 7.40 36.11 48.99
N GLN A 488 8.34 35.64 48.16
CA GLN A 488 8.22 35.68 46.70
C GLN A 488 7.60 34.41 46.13
N VAL A 489 6.57 34.55 45.29
CA VAL A 489 6.35 33.64 44.16
C VAL A 489 5.97 34.48 42.94
N LYS A 490 6.66 34.27 41.82
CA LYS A 490 6.30 34.85 40.51
C LYS A 490 5.13 34.08 39.91
N HIS A 491 4.15 34.77 39.34
CA HIS A 491 3.69 34.49 37.97
C HIS A 491 2.97 35.71 37.38
N GLU A 492 2.92 35.71 36.04
CA GLU A 492 2.50 36.77 35.12
C GLU A 492 1.69 36.05 34.01
N PRO A 493 0.81 36.71 33.23
CA PRO A 493 -0.34 37.54 33.62
C PRO A 493 -1.66 37.02 33.00
N GLU A 494 -2.83 37.39 33.55
CA GLU A 494 -4.11 37.27 32.83
C GLU A 494 -4.86 38.60 32.71
N LYS A 495 -5.56 38.77 31.58
CA LYS A 495 -6.36 39.95 31.24
C LYS A 495 -7.69 39.95 32.01
N PRO A 496 -8.25 41.12 32.36
CA PRO A 496 -9.62 41.21 32.84
C PRO A 496 -10.63 41.17 31.67
N GLU A 497 -11.61 40.28 31.74
CA GLU A 497 -12.81 40.37 30.91
C GLU A 497 -13.74 41.51 31.36
N SER A 498 -14.57 41.97 30.42
CA SER A 498 -15.39 43.16 30.55
C SER A 498 -16.67 42.96 31.37
N VAL A 499 -17.00 44.00 32.15
CA VAL A 499 -18.24 44.13 32.94
C VAL A 499 -19.49 43.97 32.07
N ILE A 500 -20.37 43.04 32.46
CA ILE A 500 -21.73 42.94 31.93
C ILE A 500 -22.59 44.04 32.56
N ALA A 501 -23.08 44.98 31.74
CA ALA A 501 -24.04 45.99 32.16
C ALA A 501 -25.48 45.46 32.03
N ALA A 502 -26.17 45.30 33.16
CA ALA A 502 -27.58 44.96 33.18
C ALA A 502 -28.44 46.21 32.87
N THR A 503 -29.19 46.17 31.78
CA THR A 503 -30.43 46.95 31.61
C THR A 503 -31.52 46.00 31.15
N GLY A 504 -32.66 46.01 31.84
CA GLY A 504 -33.81 45.19 31.48
C GLY A 504 -34.95 46.08 30.99
N GLU A 505 -35.57 45.70 29.88
CA GLU A 505 -36.95 46.08 29.58
C GLU A 505 -37.65 44.96 28.80
N ALA A 506 -38.98 44.97 28.77
CA ALA A 506 -39.77 43.75 28.76
C ALA A 506 -40.46 43.40 27.42
N ALA A 507 -40.76 42.10 27.30
CA ALA A 507 -41.89 41.50 26.60
C ALA A 507 -42.02 41.63 25.06
N ALA A 508 -41.84 40.49 24.38
CA ALA A 508 -42.86 39.89 23.50
C ALA A 508 -42.55 38.41 23.26
N ALA A 509 -43.58 37.58 23.10
CA ALA A 509 -43.42 36.15 22.82
C ALA A 509 -43.29 35.87 21.31
N SER A 510 -42.42 34.94 20.93
CA SER A 510 -42.56 34.14 19.72
C SER A 510 -41.82 32.81 19.90
N GLU A 511 -42.53 31.71 19.69
CA GLU A 511 -41.90 30.39 19.59
C GLU A 511 -41.14 30.32 18.26
N ALA A 512 -39.85 29.94 18.31
CA ALA A 512 -39.07 29.56 17.14
C ALA A 512 -38.03 28.54 17.57
N SER A 513 -38.04 27.35 16.96
CA SER A 513 -37.10 26.27 17.23
C SER A 513 -35.71 26.61 16.70
N THR A 514 -34.78 26.95 17.58
CA THR A 514 -33.35 26.98 17.25
C THR A 514 -32.79 25.56 17.28
N SER A 515 -32.75 24.91 16.12
CA SER A 515 -31.79 23.82 15.90
C SER A 515 -30.39 24.41 16.00
N VAL A 516 -29.62 23.97 16.99
CA VAL A 516 -28.20 24.33 17.08
C VAL A 516 -27.47 23.60 15.95
N ASP A 517 -26.88 24.36 15.02
CA ASP A 517 -26.08 23.81 13.92
C ASP A 517 -24.74 23.29 14.45
N TRP A 518 -24.73 22.02 14.87
CA TRP A 518 -23.56 21.31 15.39
C TRP A 518 -22.44 21.08 14.36
N ASP A 519 -22.74 21.18 13.06
CA ASP A 519 -21.76 20.92 11.98
C ASP A 519 -20.65 21.99 11.96
N ASP A 520 -20.96 23.26 12.25
CA ASP A 520 -19.98 24.36 12.24
C ASP A 520 -19.05 24.33 13.47
N GLU A 521 -19.54 23.94 14.65
CA GLU A 521 -18.72 23.90 15.88
C GLU A 521 -17.64 22.80 15.82
N VAL A 522 -17.98 21.61 15.33
CA VAL A 522 -17.00 20.52 15.16
C VAL A 522 -16.00 20.86 14.05
N ALA A 523 -16.44 21.42 12.92
CA ALA A 523 -15.56 21.84 11.85
C ALA A 523 -14.61 22.99 12.28
N ALA A 524 -15.10 23.93 13.10
CA ALA A 524 -14.30 25.01 13.68
C ALA A 524 -13.24 24.47 14.65
N VAL A 525 -13.64 23.62 15.62
CA VAL A 525 -12.70 23.04 16.61
C VAL A 525 -11.61 22.20 15.93
N VAL A 526 -11.94 21.41 14.90
CA VAL A 526 -10.94 20.66 14.13
C VAL A 526 -10.04 21.60 13.34
N GLY A 527 -10.60 22.62 12.66
CA GLY A 527 -9.83 23.59 11.88
C GLY A 527 -8.88 24.45 12.71
N GLU A 528 -9.30 24.86 13.91
CA GLU A 528 -8.51 25.67 14.84
C GLU A 528 -7.37 24.84 15.46
N VAL A 529 -7.65 23.61 15.92
CA VAL A 529 -6.63 22.68 16.46
C VAL A 529 -5.62 22.23 15.40
N LEU A 530 -5.99 22.20 14.12
CA LEU A 530 -5.04 21.94 13.01
C LEU A 530 -4.21 23.18 12.65
N ALA A 531 -4.73 24.40 12.84
CA ALA A 531 -4.00 25.64 12.55
C ALA A 531 -2.89 25.93 13.58
N GLU A 532 -3.08 25.58 14.85
CA GLU A 532 -2.07 25.79 15.91
C GLU A 532 -0.86 24.82 15.82
N GLY A 533 -0.95 23.76 15.01
CA GLY A 533 0.08 22.71 14.91
C GLY A 533 1.25 23.00 13.97
N GLN A 534 1.34 24.19 13.35
CA GLN A 534 2.31 24.47 12.27
C GLN A 534 3.73 24.82 12.79
N THR A 535 4.34 23.92 13.57
CA THR A 535 5.77 23.99 13.91
C THR A 535 6.65 23.68 12.69
N ASP A 536 7.75 24.41 12.52
CA ASP A 536 8.64 24.35 11.35
C ASP A 536 9.15 22.90 11.09
N PRO A 537 8.80 22.29 9.93
CA PRO A 537 9.16 20.91 9.58
C PRO A 537 10.67 20.71 9.38
N PHE A 538 11.48 21.77 9.33
CA PHE A 538 12.93 21.69 9.23
C PHE A 538 13.67 21.85 10.57
N SER A 539 12.96 21.96 11.70
CA SER A 539 13.56 21.99 13.05
C SER A 539 14.42 20.76 13.39
N PHE A 540 14.29 19.68 12.62
CA PHE A 540 15.13 18.48 12.70
C PHE A 540 16.56 18.69 12.14
N MET A 541 16.78 19.64 11.21
CA MET A 541 18.10 19.90 10.60
C MET A 541 19.01 20.80 11.48
N GLY A 542 19.01 20.57 12.79
CA GLY A 542 19.98 21.20 13.69
C GLY A 542 21.41 20.75 13.37
N GLU A 543 22.35 21.70 13.39
CA GLU A 543 23.76 21.46 13.07
C GLU A 543 24.41 20.45 14.05
N GLY A 544 24.58 19.20 13.62
CA GLY A 544 25.25 18.15 14.38
C GLY A 544 25.56 16.91 13.55
N GLU A 545 26.84 16.57 13.41
CA GLU A 545 27.29 15.39 12.66
C GLU A 545 27.04 14.09 13.45
N GLU A 546 25.82 13.55 13.42
CA GLU A 546 25.60 12.12 13.69
C GLU A 546 24.37 11.58 12.96
N PHE A 547 24.60 10.74 11.94
CA PHE A 547 23.55 10.14 11.12
C PHE A 547 22.90 8.96 11.85
N VAL A 548 21.80 9.24 12.57
CA VAL A 548 21.06 8.21 13.33
C VAL A 548 20.02 7.51 12.44
N SER A 549 20.00 6.17 12.53
CA SER A 549 19.18 5.28 11.70
C SER A 549 17.66 5.50 11.88
N PHE A 550 16.93 5.38 10.77
CA PHE A 550 15.47 5.52 10.69
C PHE A 550 14.76 4.32 11.34
N GLY A 551 14.64 4.31 12.67
CA GLY A 551 14.14 3.13 13.38
C GLY A 551 13.99 3.20 14.90
N ALA A 552 13.87 4.39 15.51
CA ALA A 552 13.50 4.52 16.92
C ALA A 552 12.80 5.85 17.19
N ALA A 553 11.52 5.81 17.57
CA ALA A 553 10.82 6.99 18.08
C ALA A 553 11.32 7.32 19.48
N GLY A 554 11.85 8.54 19.68
CA GLY A 554 12.34 8.97 20.99
C GLY A 554 12.63 10.47 21.05
N GLY A 555 11.68 11.25 21.57
CA GLY A 555 11.92 12.64 21.94
C GLY A 555 10.68 13.53 22.07
N GLY A 556 10.30 13.86 23.31
CA GLY A 556 9.86 15.23 23.63
C GLY A 556 8.39 15.63 23.46
N GLY A 557 7.44 14.89 24.07
CA GLY A 557 6.07 15.39 24.25
C GLY A 557 5.19 14.42 25.03
N ASP A 558 4.20 14.92 25.78
CA ASP A 558 3.17 14.11 26.46
C ASP A 558 2.08 13.61 25.47
N SER A 559 2.52 13.28 24.26
CA SER A 559 1.73 12.68 23.20
C SER A 559 1.54 11.20 23.51
N GLY A 560 0.53 10.91 24.32
CA GLY A 560 0.12 9.53 24.65
C GLY A 560 -0.05 8.69 23.38
N ALA A 561 0.53 7.49 23.40
CA ALA A 561 0.78 6.61 22.25
C ALA A 561 -0.27 6.71 21.14
N GLY A 562 0.19 7.02 19.92
CA GLY A 562 -0.67 7.20 18.75
C GLY A 562 -1.51 5.96 18.47
N VAL A 563 -2.75 6.18 18.03
CA VAL A 563 -3.73 5.12 17.83
C VAL A 563 -3.30 4.17 16.70
N GLY A 564 -3.23 2.87 17.01
CA GLY A 564 -2.95 1.83 16.04
C GLY A 564 -4.13 1.62 15.06
N PHE A 565 -3.81 1.46 13.77
CA PHE A 565 -4.78 1.15 12.72
C PHE A 565 -4.60 -0.30 12.25
N SER A 566 -5.71 -1.04 12.20
CA SER A 566 -5.73 -2.46 11.83
C SER A 566 -6.65 -2.70 10.63
N LEU A 567 -6.27 -3.64 9.75
CA LEU A 567 -7.06 -3.96 8.55
C LEU A 567 -8.37 -4.65 8.93
N ASP A 568 -9.49 -3.98 8.68
CA ASP A 568 -10.84 -4.50 8.89
C ASP A 568 -11.30 -5.30 7.68
N LYS A 569 -11.05 -6.62 7.74
CA LYS A 569 -11.43 -7.57 6.68
C LYS A 569 -12.95 -7.71 6.48
N GLY A 570 -13.77 -7.12 7.35
CA GLY A 570 -15.22 -7.08 7.21
C GLY A 570 -15.74 -5.93 6.34
N LEU A 571 -14.89 -4.97 5.98
CA LEU A 571 -15.27 -3.75 5.28
C LEU A 571 -14.57 -3.63 3.91
N GLU A 572 -15.32 -3.92 2.84
CA GLU A 572 -14.89 -3.65 1.46
C GLU A 572 -15.08 -2.17 1.06
N THR A 573 -16.01 -1.46 1.71
CA THR A 573 -16.30 -0.03 1.48
C THR A 573 -16.78 0.62 2.78
N ILE A 574 -16.55 1.92 2.93
CA ILE A 574 -17.05 2.69 4.07
C ILE A 574 -18.51 3.09 3.81
N GLU A 575 -19.44 2.54 4.61
CA GLU A 575 -20.88 2.82 4.52
C GLU A 575 -21.31 4.02 5.38
N TYR A 576 -22.14 4.89 4.80
CA TYR A 576 -22.80 6.02 5.49
C TYR A 576 -24.32 6.01 5.21
N ASP A 577 -25.16 6.47 6.16
CA ASP A 577 -26.63 6.42 6.01
C ASP A 577 -27.15 7.68 5.30
N GLY A 578 -26.51 8.84 5.45
CA GLY A 578 -26.83 10.07 4.71
C GLY A 578 -25.66 11.05 4.57
N PRO A 579 -25.68 12.01 3.62
CA PRO A 579 -24.56 12.92 3.37
C PRO A 579 -24.11 13.76 4.57
N ALA A 580 -25.02 14.00 5.53
CA ALA A 580 -24.72 14.70 6.78
C ALA A 580 -23.88 13.87 7.76
N ASP A 581 -23.91 12.52 7.68
CA ASP A 581 -23.12 11.65 8.55
C ASP A 581 -21.60 11.82 8.32
N VAL A 582 -21.19 12.27 7.13
CA VAL A 582 -19.78 12.36 6.75
C VAL A 582 -19.23 13.72 7.15
N ILE A 583 -18.63 13.78 8.36
CA ILE A 583 -18.13 15.02 8.97
C ILE A 583 -16.99 15.60 8.13
N GLU A 584 -15.95 14.79 7.90
CA GLU A 584 -14.71 15.21 7.26
C GLU A 584 -14.16 14.07 6.38
N VAL A 585 -13.53 14.46 5.26
CA VAL A 585 -12.84 13.53 4.38
C VAL A 585 -11.52 14.15 3.93
N HIS A 586 -10.44 13.38 4.04
CA HIS A 586 -9.17 13.69 3.39
C HIS A 586 -8.93 12.71 2.25
N ASN A 587 -8.29 13.16 1.17
CA ASN A 587 -7.89 12.34 0.03
C ASN A 587 -6.40 12.52 -0.27
N SER A 588 -5.74 11.48 -0.78
CA SER A 588 -4.35 11.63 -1.21
C SER A 588 -4.26 12.46 -2.50
N LEU A 589 -3.30 13.39 -2.53
CA LEU A 589 -2.91 14.15 -3.71
C LEU A 589 -1.98 13.35 -4.64
N ASN A 590 -1.23 12.41 -4.06
CA ASN A 590 -0.36 11.49 -4.78
C ASN A 590 -0.93 10.07 -4.82
N VAL A 591 -0.34 9.26 -5.70
CA VAL A 591 -0.53 7.82 -5.80
C VAL A 591 0.78 7.16 -5.37
N VAL A 592 0.72 6.20 -4.45
CA VAL A 592 1.90 5.52 -3.90
C VAL A 592 1.85 4.05 -4.31
N ASN A 593 2.98 3.52 -4.79
CA ASN A 593 3.13 2.09 -5.03
C ASN A 593 3.42 1.39 -3.70
N ILE A 594 2.42 0.69 -3.17
CA ILE A 594 2.50 -0.07 -1.93
C ILE A 594 2.25 -1.55 -2.19
N THR A 595 2.61 -2.40 -1.23
CA THR A 595 2.35 -3.85 -1.25
C THR A 595 1.46 -4.19 -0.06
N PRO A 596 0.12 -4.05 -0.17
CA PRO A 596 -0.79 -4.35 0.93
C PRO A 596 -0.75 -5.83 1.32
N ALA A 597 -1.10 -6.14 2.56
CA ALA A 597 -1.08 -7.51 3.07
C ALA A 597 -2.01 -8.43 2.26
N GLY A 598 -1.42 -9.34 1.47
CA GLY A 598 -2.14 -10.27 0.59
C GLY A 598 -2.31 -9.82 -0.87
N HIS A 599 -1.80 -8.63 -1.23
CA HIS A 599 -1.89 -8.07 -2.59
C HIS A 599 -0.50 -7.92 -3.23
N THR A 600 -0.44 -7.89 -4.55
CA THR A 600 0.78 -7.55 -5.30
C THR A 600 1.09 -6.06 -5.20
N PRO A 601 2.38 -5.64 -5.38
CA PRO A 601 2.77 -4.23 -5.38
C PRO A 601 2.01 -3.46 -6.47
N GLN A 602 1.27 -2.42 -6.10
CA GLN A 602 0.41 -1.69 -7.04
C GLN A 602 0.17 -0.22 -6.64
N PRO A 603 -0.17 0.65 -7.60
CA PRO A 603 -0.53 2.03 -7.33
C PRO A 603 -1.82 2.13 -6.52
N CYS A 604 -1.74 2.75 -5.35
CA CYS A 604 -2.87 2.99 -4.46
C CYS A 604 -3.06 4.49 -4.20
N GLY A 605 -4.31 4.90 -3.97
CA GLY A 605 -4.65 6.18 -3.34
C GLY A 605 -5.14 5.95 -1.92
N ALA A 606 -5.05 6.95 -1.06
CA ALA A 606 -5.54 6.88 0.33
C ALA A 606 -6.67 7.89 0.59
N TYR A 607 -7.56 7.53 1.51
CA TYR A 607 -8.64 8.36 2.00
C TYR A 607 -8.75 8.21 3.52
N ILE A 608 -9.08 9.28 4.22
CA ILE A 608 -9.44 9.25 5.64
C ILE A 608 -10.86 9.79 5.73
N VAL A 609 -11.74 9.11 6.45
CA VAL A 609 -13.16 9.47 6.56
C VAL A 609 -13.56 9.48 8.04
N ALA A 610 -14.05 10.62 8.51
CA ALA A 610 -14.72 10.75 9.80
C ALA A 610 -16.24 10.76 9.62
N LEU A 611 -16.94 9.90 10.37
CA LEU A 611 -18.39 9.72 10.33
C LEU A 611 -19.02 9.95 11.71
N LYS A 612 -20.19 10.61 11.76
CA LYS A 612 -21.09 10.63 12.92
C LYS A 612 -22.29 9.73 12.64
N LYS A 613 -22.40 8.60 13.34
CA LYS A 613 -23.51 7.65 13.18
C LYS A 613 -24.33 7.54 14.45
N ARG A 614 -25.51 8.18 14.46
CA ARG A 614 -26.56 8.18 15.51
C ARG A 614 -26.19 8.78 16.88
N GLU A 615 -24.94 8.68 17.30
CA GLU A 615 -24.25 9.47 18.35
C GLU A 615 -22.76 9.07 18.42
N CYS A 616 -22.37 7.91 17.87
CA CYS A 616 -20.99 7.46 17.85
C CYS A 616 -20.20 8.07 16.69
N PHE A 617 -18.98 8.52 16.98
CA PHE A 617 -18.00 8.89 15.97
C PHE A 617 -17.29 7.63 15.45
N ARG A 618 -16.90 7.64 14.18
CA ARG A 618 -16.07 6.60 13.57
C ARG A 618 -15.05 7.22 12.63
N VAL A 619 -13.80 6.77 12.72
CA VAL A 619 -12.75 7.14 11.78
C VAL A 619 -12.30 5.88 11.06
N HIS A 620 -12.13 5.98 9.74
CA HIS A 620 -11.65 4.90 8.89
C HIS A 620 -10.61 5.45 7.91
N VAL A 621 -9.53 4.69 7.70
CA VAL A 621 -8.54 4.94 6.65
C VAL A 621 -8.78 3.92 5.55
N ALA A 622 -9.00 4.35 4.31
CA ALA A 622 -9.23 3.45 3.19
C ALA A 622 -8.16 3.60 2.10
N TRP A 623 -7.56 2.49 1.68
CA TRP A 623 -6.68 2.44 0.53
C TRP A 623 -7.44 1.94 -0.69
N SER A 624 -7.50 2.73 -1.74
CA SER A 624 -8.12 2.38 -3.02
C SER A 624 -7.04 1.78 -3.93
N LEU A 625 -7.14 0.49 -4.22
CA LEU A 625 -6.19 -0.28 -5.02
C LEU A 625 -6.54 -0.10 -6.50
N THR A 626 -5.70 0.63 -7.26
CA THR A 626 -6.06 1.08 -8.61
C THR A 626 -6.09 -0.06 -9.63
N ALA A 627 -5.26 -1.11 -9.44
CA ALA A 627 -5.17 -2.23 -10.36
C ALA A 627 -6.20 -3.33 -10.05
N ASP A 628 -6.42 -3.63 -8.77
CA ASP A 628 -7.39 -4.64 -8.34
C ASP A 628 -8.84 -4.11 -8.29
N HIS A 629 -9.03 -2.78 -8.36
CA HIS A 629 -10.30 -2.08 -8.14
C HIS A 629 -10.98 -2.39 -6.78
N SER A 630 -10.20 -2.84 -5.81
CA SER A 630 -10.62 -3.14 -4.45
C SER A 630 -10.34 -1.97 -3.51
N THR A 631 -10.91 -2.01 -2.31
CA THR A 631 -10.62 -1.05 -1.24
C THR A 631 -10.31 -1.81 0.04
N LEU A 632 -9.25 -1.40 0.72
CA LEU A 632 -8.83 -1.96 2.01
C LEU A 632 -9.12 -0.92 3.10
N VAL A 633 -10.05 -1.24 3.99
CA VAL A 633 -10.44 -0.35 5.09
C VAL A 633 -9.68 -0.72 6.36
N TYR A 634 -9.01 0.26 6.94
CA TYR A 634 -8.32 0.18 8.21
C TYR A 634 -9.13 0.94 9.26
N SER A 635 -9.33 0.29 10.41
CA SER A 635 -10.06 0.83 11.56
C SER A 635 -9.09 1.02 12.74
N PRO A 636 -9.19 2.13 13.49
CA PRO A 636 -8.46 2.31 14.74
C PRO A 636 -8.87 1.24 15.76
N GLU A 637 -7.93 0.80 16.61
CA GLU A 637 -8.20 -0.18 17.68
C GLU A 637 -9.30 0.26 18.65
N LYS A 638 -9.40 1.57 18.92
CA LYS A 638 -10.49 2.21 19.67
C LYS A 638 -11.12 3.29 18.79
N GLN A 639 -12.42 3.16 18.51
CA GLN A 639 -13.18 4.23 17.85
C GLN A 639 -13.42 5.40 18.83
N PRO A 640 -13.39 6.66 18.35
CA PRO A 640 -13.53 7.84 19.21
C PRO A 640 -14.92 7.93 19.86
N ALA A 641 -14.96 8.28 21.14
CA ALA A 641 -16.19 8.44 21.91
C ALA A 641 -16.87 9.81 21.68
N ASP A 642 -16.08 10.84 21.39
CA ASP A 642 -16.52 12.23 21.22
C ASP A 642 -15.78 12.95 20.08
N ALA A 643 -16.12 14.21 19.83
CA ALA A 643 -15.54 15.01 18.76
C ALA A 643 -14.05 15.34 18.97
N GLY A 644 -13.59 15.48 20.22
CA GLY A 644 -12.18 15.76 20.54
C GLY A 644 -11.30 14.51 20.36
N GLU A 645 -11.78 13.34 20.81
CA GLU A 645 -11.18 12.06 20.44
C GLU A 645 -11.20 11.86 18.92
N CYS A 646 -12.27 12.24 18.22
CA CYS A 646 -12.34 12.13 16.76
C CYS A 646 -11.25 12.98 16.06
N ALA A 647 -11.09 14.24 16.46
CA ALA A 647 -10.03 15.12 15.96
C ALA A 647 -8.61 14.58 16.25
N LYS A 648 -8.42 13.91 17.40
CA LYS A 648 -7.15 13.22 17.69
C LYS A 648 -6.94 12.01 16.77
N VAL A 649 -7.94 11.14 16.61
CA VAL A 649 -7.84 9.94 15.77
C VAL A 649 -7.67 10.29 14.28
N VAL A 650 -8.23 11.41 13.80
CA VAL A 650 -7.97 11.92 12.44
C VAL A 650 -6.52 12.38 12.27
N ARG A 651 -5.92 13.05 13.27
CA ARG A 651 -4.49 13.40 13.24
C ARG A 651 -3.58 12.16 13.27
N ASP A 652 -3.90 11.18 14.11
CA ASP A 652 -3.18 9.89 14.13
C ASP A 652 -3.34 9.13 12.79
N ALA A 653 -4.50 9.23 12.14
CA ALA A 653 -4.75 8.67 10.80
C ALA A 653 -3.93 9.36 9.70
N LEU A 654 -3.78 10.69 9.76
CA LEU A 654 -2.93 11.47 8.86
C LEU A 654 -1.47 11.04 9.00
N ALA A 655 -0.93 11.01 10.22
CA ALA A 655 0.43 10.54 10.50
C ALA A 655 0.66 9.08 10.04
N PHE A 656 -0.34 8.21 10.20
CA PHE A 656 -0.29 6.82 9.73
C PHE A 656 -0.15 6.71 8.20
N VAL A 657 -0.92 7.48 7.42
CA VAL A 657 -0.82 7.43 5.95
C VAL A 657 0.40 8.19 5.42
N GLU A 658 0.83 9.26 6.08
CA GLU A 658 2.06 9.99 5.75
C GLU A 658 3.31 9.13 5.95
N THR A 659 3.33 8.28 6.99
CA THR A 659 4.39 7.27 7.22
C THR A 659 4.52 6.28 6.05
N VAL A 660 3.43 6.04 5.30
CA VAL A 660 3.41 5.20 4.08
C VAL A 660 3.81 5.99 2.82
N GLY A 661 3.91 7.32 2.91
CA GLY A 661 4.29 8.23 1.83
C GLY A 661 3.13 8.92 1.12
N PHE A 662 1.91 8.88 1.66
CA PHE A 662 0.78 9.64 1.12
C PHE A 662 0.86 11.11 1.54
N MET A 663 0.60 12.02 0.61
CA MET A 663 0.34 13.44 0.90
C MET A 663 -1.16 13.68 0.85
N MET A 664 -1.74 14.15 1.95
CA MET A 664 -3.20 14.27 2.10
C MET A 664 -3.66 15.73 1.93
N ASP A 665 -4.87 15.91 1.41
CA ASP A 665 -5.60 17.19 1.36
C ASP A 665 -7.03 17.00 1.86
N THR A 666 -7.66 18.07 2.34
CA THR A 666 -9.00 18.03 2.94
C THR A 666 -10.05 18.33 1.88
N VAL A 667 -10.94 17.36 1.63
CA VAL A 667 -12.04 17.50 0.68
C VAL A 667 -13.07 18.47 1.24
N ARG A 668 -13.14 19.68 0.66
CA ARG A 668 -14.16 20.69 1.03
C ARG A 668 -15.56 20.18 0.70
N LEU A 669 -16.25 19.64 1.70
CA LEU A 669 -17.65 19.27 1.63
C LEU A 669 -18.53 20.53 1.51
N ASN A 670 -19.60 20.45 0.73
CA ASN A 670 -20.52 21.56 0.57
C ASN A 670 -21.61 21.51 1.66
N PRO A 671 -22.05 22.63 2.25
CA PRO A 671 -23.15 22.61 3.22
C PRO A 671 -24.50 22.19 2.58
N ASP A 672 -24.70 22.42 1.28
CA ASP A 672 -25.87 21.93 0.55
C ASP A 672 -25.83 20.39 0.43
N PRO A 673 -26.81 19.65 1.00
CA PRO A 673 -26.78 18.20 1.09
C PRO A 673 -26.83 17.50 -0.28
N ASP A 674 -27.47 18.09 -1.29
CA ASP A 674 -27.50 17.54 -2.66
C ASP A 674 -26.14 17.72 -3.34
N LYS A 675 -25.42 18.80 -3.04
CA LYS A 675 -24.04 19.01 -3.53
C LYS A 675 -23.05 18.13 -2.75
N ARG A 676 -23.22 17.99 -1.42
CA ARG A 676 -22.46 17.09 -0.53
C ARG A 676 -22.57 15.65 -1.02
N GLY A 677 -23.79 15.14 -1.22
CA GLY A 677 -24.05 13.80 -1.76
C GLY A 677 -23.42 13.57 -3.13
N ARG A 678 -23.48 14.55 -4.05
CA ARG A 678 -22.81 14.49 -5.37
C ARG A 678 -21.28 14.58 -5.30
N ALA A 679 -20.70 15.16 -4.26
CA ALA A 679 -19.26 15.14 -4.02
C ALA A 679 -18.82 13.79 -3.43
N LEU A 680 -19.50 13.32 -2.38
CA LEU A 680 -19.24 12.03 -1.73
C LEU A 680 -19.40 10.85 -2.70
N ALA A 681 -20.37 10.90 -3.62
CA ALA A 681 -20.58 9.88 -4.65
C ALA A 681 -19.43 9.76 -5.68
N LYS A 682 -18.47 10.70 -5.70
CA LYS A 682 -17.25 10.61 -6.54
C LYS A 682 -16.09 9.93 -5.81
N ILE A 683 -16.20 9.70 -4.51
CA ILE A 683 -15.14 9.14 -3.67
C ILE A 683 -15.29 7.61 -3.70
N PRO A 684 -14.35 6.86 -4.32
CA PRO A 684 -14.55 5.45 -4.66
C PRO A 684 -14.70 4.52 -3.44
N VAL A 685 -14.17 4.94 -2.28
CA VAL A 685 -14.20 4.17 -1.03
C VAL A 685 -15.50 4.33 -0.24
N LEU A 686 -16.36 5.30 -0.61
CA LEU A 686 -17.59 5.63 0.09
C LEU A 686 -18.82 5.03 -0.60
N ARG A 687 -19.72 4.41 0.17
CA ARG A 687 -21.00 3.88 -0.33
C ARG A 687 -22.16 4.36 0.53
N LEU A 688 -23.13 5.02 -0.10
CA LEU A 688 -24.41 5.34 0.56
C LEU A 688 -25.17 4.03 0.81
N LYS A 689 -25.56 3.80 2.07
CA LYS A 689 -26.37 2.66 2.47
C LYS A 689 -27.79 2.81 1.90
N ARG A 690 -28.25 1.80 1.17
CA ARG A 690 -29.59 1.75 0.54
C ARG A 690 -30.57 0.90 1.34
#